data_AF-A0A0E0LWV0-F1
#
_entry.id   AF-A0A0E0LWV0-F1
#
_cell.length_a   1.000
_cell.length_b   1.000
_cell.length_c   1.000
_cell.angle_alpha   90.00
_cell.angle_beta   90.00
_cell.angle_gamma   90.00
#
_symmetry.space_group_name_H-M   'P 1'
#
loop_
_entity.id
_entity.type
_entity.pdbx_description
1 polymer ?
#
loop_
_entity_poly.entity_id
_entity_poly.type
_entity_poly.pdbx_seq_one_letter_code
_entity_poly.pdbx_strand_id
1 'polypeptide(L)'
;MAQGQHDAQSVVPNATGDEEDDILASLPTREGWWTTFVLYHGCWMARQTARSVSLVRAQFAPRDDDVLLATYPKCGTTWLKALSFTIANRSRHPVVGAGAGDHPLLTQSPHDLVPFIELPFRHIHPLAALDALPSPRVLGTHMQHHLLPPRVHELGCRIVYLCREPKDVIVSLWHFVNKVTDDDLSLDFDKAFEMFVDGFSSAGPIWNHYLGYWNKHVEKPDRVLFLKYDDMMADPTGHVKKLAGFLRVPFTDEEVGAGVVEEVVRLCSFGKLSRLPVNSSGVVDRIGGRLVYNSAFFRKGKVEDWKNYLTEEMTKKLDAVVEEKLKGSELAAMAQVQLEVDSVLTGEEEDESLLLSSSKLQTREGWWTTFVLYHGCWMDREAAMSVSLVRAQFVPRDDDVLLATYPKCGTTWLKALAFAVTNRFRHPVVGAGAGDHPLLTQSPHDLVPFIELPFRHIQPLAALDALPSPRLLGTHMPHHLLPPRVNELGCRIVYLYREPKDVVISTWHFMNKVIDGFSIDFDKAFELFVDGCSPFGPIWNHCLGYWNKHVEEPDRVLFLKYDDMMADPAGHVKKLAKFFRVPFTDEEVHAGVMEEVVRLCSFEKLSRLLVNSSGVVDRVGERPMKNSAFFRKGKVGDWNNYLTEEMAKKLDAVIEEKLKGSGLTL
;
A
#
# COMPACT_ATOMS: atom_id res chain seq x y z
N MET A 1 3.73 45.18 -39.45
CA MET A 1 3.57 46.33 -38.53
C MET A 1 3.67 45.79 -37.12
N ALA A 2 4.49 46.44 -36.31
CA ALA A 2 5.01 45.95 -35.04
C ALA A 2 4.05 46.16 -33.86
N GLN A 3 4.13 45.27 -32.86
CA GLN A 3 3.69 45.41 -31.46
C GLN A 3 4.11 44.09 -30.77
N GLY A 4 4.89 43.98 -29.71
CA GLY A 4 5.52 44.93 -28.79
C GLY A 4 5.81 44.12 -27.51
N GLN A 5 7.05 43.66 -27.35
CA GLN A 5 7.53 42.94 -26.17
C GLN A 5 7.49 43.87 -24.94
N HIS A 6 7.03 43.36 -23.79
CA HIS A 6 7.32 43.96 -22.49
C HIS A 6 8.10 42.96 -21.64
N ASP A 7 9.42 43.09 -21.72
CA ASP A 7 10.34 42.67 -20.67
C ASP A 7 10.11 43.57 -19.44
N ALA A 8 9.98 42.95 -18.27
CA ALA A 8 10.15 43.60 -16.98
C ALA A 8 11.00 42.70 -16.08
N GLN A 9 12.31 42.65 -16.37
CA GLN A 9 13.31 42.27 -15.38
C GLN A 9 13.44 43.42 -14.38
N SER A 10 12.84 43.32 -13.20
CA SER A 10 13.18 44.21 -12.09
C SER A 10 14.47 43.72 -11.42
N VAL A 11 15.57 44.40 -11.73
CA VAL A 11 16.83 44.30 -10.97
C VAL A 11 16.60 45.03 -9.66
N VAL A 12 16.55 44.32 -8.54
CA VAL A 12 16.65 44.94 -7.21
C VAL A 12 18.14 45.11 -6.91
N PRO A 13 18.65 46.34 -6.64
CA PRO A 13 20.03 46.55 -6.24
C PRO A 13 20.28 45.94 -4.85
N ASN A 14 21.53 45.56 -4.55
CA ASN A 14 21.97 45.15 -3.23
C ASN A 14 21.67 46.26 -2.19
N ALA A 15 20.51 46.19 -1.55
CA ALA A 15 20.05 47.12 -0.53
C ALA A 15 20.68 46.78 0.84
N THR A 16 20.88 47.80 1.68
CA THR A 16 21.32 47.61 3.07
C THR A 16 20.19 47.03 3.92
N GLY A 17 20.52 46.48 5.10
CA GLY A 17 19.55 45.77 5.95
C GLY A 17 18.32 46.59 6.38
N ASP A 18 18.41 47.92 6.36
CA ASP A 18 17.30 48.83 6.70
C ASP A 18 16.37 49.10 5.50
N GLU A 19 16.93 49.25 4.28
CA GLU A 19 16.15 49.41 3.03
C GLU A 19 15.36 48.14 2.67
N GLU A 20 15.92 46.98 2.98
CA GLU A 20 15.28 45.69 2.74
C GLU A 20 14.10 45.44 3.71
N ASP A 21 14.22 45.90 4.96
CA ASP A 21 13.12 45.86 5.93
C ASP A 21 11.98 46.82 5.54
N ASP A 22 12.29 47.99 4.96
CA ASP A 22 11.31 48.93 4.41
C ASP A 22 10.57 48.35 3.19
N ILE A 23 11.28 47.66 2.28
CA ILE A 23 10.67 46.95 1.15
C ILE A 23 9.74 45.86 1.65
N LEU A 24 10.17 45.02 2.60
CA LEU A 24 9.34 43.95 3.18
C LEU A 24 8.13 44.48 3.98
N ALA A 25 8.22 45.69 4.55
CA ALA A 25 7.12 46.36 5.22
C ALA A 25 6.03 46.85 4.26
N SER A 26 6.42 47.19 3.02
CA SER A 26 5.50 47.65 1.96
C SER A 26 4.74 46.53 1.23
N LEU A 27 5.14 45.27 1.41
CA LEU A 27 4.53 44.13 0.71
C LEU A 27 3.11 43.85 1.20
N PRO A 28 2.22 43.34 0.31
CA PRO A 28 0.89 42.89 0.71
C PRO A 28 0.98 41.85 1.84
N THR A 29 0.20 42.07 2.88
CA THR A 29 0.13 41.16 4.04
C THR A 29 -1.23 40.51 4.16
N ARG A 30 -1.27 39.28 4.64
CA ARG A 30 -2.51 38.58 5.00
C ARG A 30 -2.31 37.89 6.34
N GLU A 31 -3.21 38.14 7.29
CA GLU A 31 -3.25 37.40 8.55
C GLU A 31 -3.76 35.99 8.31
N GLY A 32 -3.23 35.02 9.06
CA GLY A 32 -3.54 33.63 8.78
C GLY A 32 -2.91 32.63 9.71
N TRP A 33 -2.27 31.64 9.10
CA TRP A 33 -2.10 30.29 9.65
C TRP A 33 -1.59 30.22 11.09
N TRP A 34 -0.55 31.00 11.40
CA TRP A 34 -0.02 31.17 12.76
C TRP A 34 0.62 32.54 12.99
N THR A 35 0.70 33.35 11.94
CA THR A 35 1.29 34.68 11.93
C THR A 35 0.87 35.37 10.63
N THR A 36 1.17 36.66 10.53
CA THR A 36 0.97 37.44 9.31
C THR A 36 2.02 37.08 8.28
N PHE A 37 1.58 36.70 7.08
CA PHE A 37 2.47 36.45 5.95
C PHE A 37 2.54 37.66 5.04
N VAL A 38 3.69 37.80 4.39
CA VAL A 38 3.94 38.76 3.31
C VAL A 38 3.90 38.02 1.97
N LEU A 39 3.41 38.67 0.93
CA LEU A 39 3.47 38.18 -0.44
C LEU A 39 4.79 38.61 -1.10
N TYR A 40 5.84 37.81 -0.90
CA TYR A 40 7.18 38.08 -1.45
C TYR A 40 7.35 37.37 -2.80
N HIS A 41 7.50 38.13 -3.89
CA HIS A 41 7.65 37.60 -5.25
C HIS A 41 6.60 36.52 -5.61
N GLY A 42 5.32 36.80 -5.29
CA GLY A 42 4.20 35.89 -5.56
C GLY A 42 4.10 34.68 -4.63
N CYS A 43 4.92 34.63 -3.57
CA CYS A 43 4.94 33.54 -2.59
C CYS A 43 4.57 34.05 -1.20
N TRP A 44 3.65 33.35 -0.54
CA TRP A 44 3.27 33.66 0.84
C TRP A 44 4.25 33.06 1.83
N MET A 45 4.82 33.89 2.72
CA MET A 45 5.73 33.42 3.77
C MET A 45 5.77 34.38 4.95
N ALA A 46 6.27 33.92 6.10
CA ALA A 46 6.52 34.80 7.23
C ALA A 46 7.57 35.86 6.86
N ARG A 47 7.44 37.09 7.40
CA ARG A 47 8.37 38.19 7.10
C ARG A 47 9.84 37.83 7.33
N GLN A 48 10.12 37.11 8.41
CA GLN A 48 11.47 36.65 8.74
C GLN A 48 12.00 35.62 7.73
N THR A 49 11.13 34.76 7.18
CA THR A 49 11.47 33.86 6.08
C THR A 49 11.76 34.65 4.81
N ALA A 50 10.97 35.68 4.47
CA ALA A 50 11.22 36.53 3.31
C ALA A 50 12.59 37.23 3.39
N ARG A 51 12.94 37.78 4.57
CA ARG A 51 14.27 38.35 4.84
C ARG A 51 15.37 37.31 4.67
N SER A 52 15.17 36.11 5.22
CA SER A 52 16.11 34.99 5.08
C SER A 52 16.32 34.59 3.61
N VAL A 53 15.22 34.47 2.84
CA VAL A 53 15.24 34.14 1.41
C VAL A 53 15.96 35.22 0.60
N SER A 54 15.73 36.49 0.90
CA SER A 54 16.41 37.60 0.22
C SER A 54 17.92 37.54 0.45
N LEU A 55 18.35 37.33 1.69
CA LEU A 55 19.75 37.15 2.05
C LEU A 55 20.38 35.95 1.33
N VAL A 56 19.68 34.80 1.30
CA VAL A 56 20.13 33.60 0.58
C VAL A 56 20.29 33.88 -0.91
N ARG A 57 19.33 34.55 -1.55
CA ARG A 57 19.41 34.91 -2.97
C ARG A 57 20.61 35.80 -3.28
N ALA A 58 20.97 36.71 -2.37
CA ALA A 58 22.07 37.63 -2.54
C ALA A 58 23.45 37.01 -2.23
N GLN A 59 23.52 36.15 -1.21
CA GLN A 59 24.82 35.77 -0.60
C GLN A 59 25.15 34.29 -0.69
N PHE A 60 24.19 33.39 -0.93
CA PHE A 60 24.48 31.97 -1.01
C PHE A 60 25.41 31.67 -2.19
N ALA A 61 26.53 31.02 -1.90
CA ALA A 61 27.52 30.60 -2.88
C ALA A 61 27.34 29.10 -3.18
N PRO A 62 26.52 28.73 -4.18
CA PRO A 62 26.42 27.34 -4.61
C PRO A 62 27.74 26.85 -5.22
N ARG A 63 27.95 25.54 -5.15
CA ARG A 63 29.01 24.79 -5.84
C ARG A 63 28.39 24.02 -6.99
N ASP A 64 29.16 23.75 -8.02
CA ASP A 64 28.71 23.00 -9.20
C ASP A 64 28.28 21.56 -8.89
N ASP A 65 28.80 21.00 -7.80
CA ASP A 65 28.49 19.65 -7.32
C ASP A 65 27.33 19.58 -6.31
N ASP A 66 26.78 20.72 -5.87
CA ASP A 66 25.67 20.78 -4.93
C ASP A 66 24.40 20.10 -5.45
N VAL A 67 23.64 19.52 -4.53
CA VAL A 67 22.31 18.98 -4.74
C VAL A 67 21.29 19.66 -3.83
N LEU A 68 20.27 20.28 -4.41
CA LEU A 68 19.16 20.87 -3.68
C LEU A 68 17.96 19.93 -3.63
N LEU A 69 17.49 19.61 -2.43
CA LEU A 69 16.27 18.87 -2.16
C LEU A 69 15.13 19.87 -1.94
N ALA A 70 14.37 20.11 -2.99
CA ALA A 70 13.27 21.07 -2.99
C ALA A 70 11.93 20.38 -2.71
N THR A 71 11.15 20.92 -1.80
CA THR A 71 9.80 20.41 -1.50
C THR A 71 8.88 21.56 -1.11
N TYR A 72 7.63 21.53 -1.53
CA TYR A 72 6.62 22.32 -0.81
C TYR A 72 6.50 21.78 0.63
N PRO A 73 6.33 22.63 1.67
CA PRO A 73 6.23 22.16 3.04
C PRO A 73 5.28 20.97 3.19
N LYS A 74 5.72 19.94 3.91
CA LYS A 74 4.96 18.70 4.19
C LYS A 74 4.79 17.73 3.02
N CYS A 75 5.46 17.92 1.90
CA CYS A 75 5.51 16.94 0.79
C CYS A 75 6.54 15.79 1.01
N GLY A 76 6.87 15.44 2.26
CA GLY A 76 7.82 14.35 2.54
C GLY A 76 9.30 14.75 2.68
N THR A 77 9.59 16.02 2.96
CA THR A 77 10.95 16.58 3.08
C THR A 77 11.86 15.78 4.02
N THR A 78 11.35 15.35 5.18
CA THR A 78 12.12 14.55 6.16
C THR A 78 12.58 13.22 5.57
N TRP A 79 11.71 12.57 4.79
CA TRP A 79 12.01 11.30 4.15
C TRP A 79 13.00 11.48 3.00
N LEU A 80 12.79 12.49 2.15
CA LEU A 80 13.72 12.81 1.05
C LEU A 80 15.13 13.15 1.57
N LYS A 81 15.23 13.89 2.67
CA LYS A 81 16.50 14.21 3.33
C LYS A 81 17.19 12.95 3.86
N ALA A 82 16.46 12.07 4.54
CA ALA A 82 17.00 10.82 5.08
C ALA A 82 17.54 9.92 3.95
N LEU A 83 16.74 9.73 2.89
CA LEU A 83 17.13 8.92 1.72
C LEU A 83 18.35 9.52 1.02
N SER A 84 18.31 10.81 0.68
CA SER A 84 19.40 11.46 -0.08
C SER A 84 20.70 11.47 0.71
N PHE A 85 20.65 11.74 2.02
CA PHE A 85 21.84 11.70 2.88
C PHE A 85 22.44 10.29 2.92
N THR A 86 21.60 9.29 3.18
CA THR A 86 22.02 7.89 3.30
C THR A 86 22.65 7.42 1.99
N ILE A 87 21.99 7.67 0.87
CA ILE A 87 22.48 7.29 -0.47
C ILE A 87 23.82 7.98 -0.77
N ALA A 88 23.92 9.30 -0.55
CA ALA A 88 25.11 10.08 -0.88
C ALA A 88 26.32 9.74 0.01
N ASN A 89 26.08 9.26 1.24
CA ASN A 89 27.14 9.02 2.22
C ASN A 89 27.36 7.54 2.57
N ARG A 90 26.69 6.59 1.90
CA ARG A 90 26.75 5.17 2.25
C ARG A 90 28.15 4.54 2.20
N SER A 91 29.07 5.10 1.44
CA SER A 91 30.49 4.66 1.44
C SER A 91 31.24 5.07 2.71
N ARG A 92 30.84 6.18 3.34
CA ARG A 92 31.40 6.69 4.60
C ARG A 92 30.64 6.18 5.82
N HIS A 93 29.34 5.93 5.64
CA HIS A 93 28.41 5.47 6.65
C HIS A 93 27.65 4.27 6.08
N PRO A 94 28.26 3.07 6.10
CA PRO A 94 27.64 1.88 5.55
C PRO A 94 26.33 1.58 6.27
N VAL A 95 25.35 1.05 5.52
CA VAL A 95 24.04 0.65 6.08
C VAL A 95 23.96 -0.85 6.39
N VAL A 96 24.89 -1.63 5.86
CA VAL A 96 25.05 -3.08 6.11
C VAL A 96 26.45 -3.36 6.67
N GLY A 97 26.60 -4.49 7.37
CA GLY A 97 27.90 -4.96 7.85
C GLY A 97 28.49 -4.13 9.02
N ALA A 98 29.81 -4.19 9.18
CA ALA A 98 30.52 -3.48 10.25
C ALA A 98 30.42 -1.95 10.04
N GLY A 99 29.88 -1.23 11.02
CA GLY A 99 29.66 0.22 10.96
C GLY A 99 28.19 0.65 10.75
N ALA A 100 27.29 -0.27 10.41
CA ALA A 100 25.86 0.04 10.26
C ALA A 100 25.21 0.56 11.56
N GLY A 101 25.72 0.13 12.73
CA GLY A 101 25.28 0.59 14.04
C GLY A 101 25.63 2.04 14.37
N ASP A 102 26.55 2.66 13.62
CA ASP A 102 27.05 4.02 13.85
C ASP A 102 26.50 5.02 12.82
N HIS A 103 25.50 4.62 12.03
CA HIS A 103 24.95 5.47 10.98
C HIS A 103 24.38 6.78 11.57
N PRO A 104 24.72 7.98 11.02
CA PRO A 104 24.34 9.26 11.61
C PRO A 104 22.82 9.46 11.84
N LEU A 105 21.97 8.87 10.99
CA LEU A 105 20.52 8.91 11.19
C LEU A 105 20.03 8.31 12.51
N LEU A 106 20.82 7.45 13.16
CA LEU A 106 20.48 6.85 14.45
C LEU A 106 20.58 7.85 15.61
N THR A 107 21.40 8.89 15.44
CA THR A 107 21.71 9.88 16.50
C THR A 107 21.43 11.33 16.11
N GLN A 108 21.15 11.62 14.83
CA GLN A 108 20.85 12.94 14.31
C GLN A 108 19.57 12.93 13.46
N SER A 109 18.81 14.03 13.49
CA SER A 109 17.61 14.16 12.64
C SER A 109 18.00 14.31 11.18
N PRO A 110 17.20 13.82 10.22
CA PRO A 110 17.40 14.09 8.79
C PRO A 110 17.53 15.59 8.46
N HIS A 111 16.90 16.45 9.25
CA HIS A 111 16.98 17.90 9.05
C HIS A 111 18.30 18.52 9.53
N ASP A 112 19.06 17.84 10.39
CA ASP A 112 20.40 18.28 10.84
C ASP A 112 21.46 17.82 9.84
N LEU A 113 21.30 16.60 9.31
CA LEU A 113 22.19 16.01 8.32
C LEU A 113 22.09 16.68 6.93
N VAL A 114 20.92 17.22 6.60
CA VAL A 114 20.65 17.96 5.36
C VAL A 114 20.06 19.32 5.73
N PRO A 115 20.88 20.35 5.98
CA PRO A 115 20.39 21.66 6.40
C PRO A 115 19.64 22.36 5.26
N PHE A 116 18.68 23.22 5.61
CA PHE A 116 18.01 24.07 4.62
C PHE A 116 18.90 25.23 4.21
N ILE A 117 18.77 25.79 3.01
CA ILE A 117 19.53 27.00 2.64
C ILE A 117 18.93 28.26 3.30
N GLU A 118 17.61 28.30 3.48
CA GLU A 118 16.89 29.47 4.00
C GLU A 118 16.39 29.34 5.45
N LEU A 119 16.58 28.18 6.09
CA LEU A 119 16.17 27.91 7.47
C LEU A 119 17.29 27.28 8.32
N PRO A 120 17.36 27.55 9.65
CA PRO A 120 16.63 28.63 10.34
C PRO A 120 17.05 30.00 9.79
N PHE A 121 16.39 31.09 10.20
CA PHE A 121 16.54 32.37 9.53
C PHE A 121 18.00 32.84 9.43
N ARG A 122 18.46 33.16 8.22
CA ARG A 122 19.87 33.41 7.91
C ARG A 122 20.41 34.75 8.39
N HIS A 123 19.52 35.68 8.72
CA HIS A 123 19.90 36.90 9.44
C HIS A 123 20.25 36.64 10.92
N ILE A 124 19.84 35.50 11.49
CA ILE A 124 20.23 35.04 12.85
C ILE A 124 21.35 33.99 12.75
N HIS A 125 21.30 33.11 11.74
CA HIS A 125 22.22 31.99 11.55
C HIS A 125 23.00 32.13 10.23
N PRO A 126 24.23 32.67 10.27
CA PRO A 126 24.99 33.00 9.06
C PRO A 126 25.19 31.82 8.09
N LEU A 127 25.26 32.14 6.80
CA LEU A 127 25.47 31.16 5.72
C LEU A 127 26.83 30.45 5.80
N ALA A 128 27.83 31.01 6.48
CA ALA A 128 29.16 30.43 6.63
C ALA A 128 29.14 29.00 7.19
N ALA A 129 28.11 28.63 7.97
CA ALA A 129 27.92 27.26 8.44
C ALA A 129 27.66 26.26 7.29
N LEU A 130 26.98 26.69 6.21
CA LEU A 130 26.75 25.88 5.01
C LEU A 130 28.01 25.78 4.14
N ASP A 131 28.87 26.81 4.19
CA ASP A 131 30.14 26.81 3.46
C ASP A 131 31.18 25.88 4.10
N ALA A 132 31.07 25.62 5.40
CA ALA A 132 31.91 24.66 6.11
C ALA A 132 31.59 23.19 5.77
N LEU A 133 30.45 22.91 5.11
CA LEU A 133 30.06 21.54 4.76
C LEU A 133 30.94 20.96 3.65
N PRO A 134 31.28 19.65 3.73
CA PRO A 134 32.06 18.99 2.69
C PRO A 134 31.28 18.88 1.38
N SER A 135 32.00 18.93 0.27
CA SER A 135 31.45 18.67 -1.07
C SER A 135 31.36 17.17 -1.38
N PRO A 136 30.36 16.72 -2.16
CA PRO A 136 29.20 17.49 -2.62
C PRO A 136 28.19 17.75 -1.48
N ARG A 137 27.62 18.96 -1.42
CA ARG A 137 26.62 19.26 -0.38
C ARG A 137 25.23 18.80 -0.84
N VAL A 138 24.53 18.10 0.05
CA VAL A 138 23.09 17.88 -0.08
C VAL A 138 22.41 18.87 0.85
N LEU A 139 21.57 19.74 0.30
CA LEU A 139 20.93 20.85 1.02
C LEU A 139 19.43 20.85 0.76
N GLY A 140 18.61 21.27 1.72
CA GLY A 140 17.16 21.36 1.55
C GLY A 140 16.69 22.78 1.18
N THR A 141 15.50 22.89 0.58
CA THR A 141 14.80 24.17 0.44
C THR A 141 13.27 23.99 0.31
N HIS A 142 12.52 24.99 0.77
CA HIS A 142 11.10 25.18 0.54
C HIS A 142 10.81 26.35 -0.42
N MET A 143 11.84 26.90 -1.06
CA MET A 143 11.69 28.00 -1.99
C MET A 143 11.04 27.51 -3.30
N GLN A 144 10.13 28.32 -3.86
CA GLN A 144 9.67 28.10 -5.23
C GLN A 144 10.85 28.25 -6.21
N HIS A 145 10.79 27.56 -7.35
CA HIS A 145 11.90 27.48 -8.29
C HIS A 145 12.45 28.86 -8.69
N HIS A 146 11.59 29.83 -9.01
CA HIS A 146 12.02 31.19 -9.41
C HIS A 146 12.68 31.98 -8.27
N LEU A 147 12.52 31.54 -7.02
CA LEU A 147 13.17 32.14 -5.87
C LEU A 147 14.56 31.58 -5.61
N LEU A 148 14.97 30.47 -6.23
CA LEU A 148 16.33 29.94 -6.04
C LEU A 148 17.40 30.98 -6.42
N PRO A 149 18.56 31.00 -5.74
CA PRO A 149 19.66 31.88 -6.12
C PRO A 149 20.07 31.67 -7.58
N PRO A 150 20.21 32.73 -8.40
CA PRO A 150 20.50 32.60 -9.83
C PRO A 150 21.71 31.72 -10.15
N ARG A 151 22.75 31.79 -9.31
CA ARG A 151 23.99 30.98 -9.45
C ARG A 151 23.75 29.47 -9.41
N VAL A 152 22.66 29.00 -8.79
CA VAL A 152 22.28 27.57 -8.78
C VAL A 152 22.05 27.08 -10.21
N HIS A 153 21.42 27.91 -11.05
CA HIS A 153 21.17 27.57 -12.45
C HIS A 153 22.39 27.76 -13.33
N GLU A 154 23.18 28.81 -13.08
CA GLU A 154 24.41 29.10 -13.82
C GLU A 154 25.44 27.97 -13.68
N LEU A 155 25.61 27.43 -12.48
CA LEU A 155 26.52 26.31 -12.21
C LEU A 155 25.92 24.94 -12.58
N GLY A 156 24.62 24.91 -12.90
CA GLY A 156 23.92 23.67 -13.21
C GLY A 156 23.85 22.70 -12.02
N CYS A 157 23.70 23.22 -10.79
CA CYS A 157 23.48 22.38 -9.61
C CYS A 157 22.29 21.43 -9.85
N ARG A 158 22.33 20.25 -9.22
CA ARG A 158 21.23 19.29 -9.34
C ARG A 158 20.12 19.63 -8.37
N ILE A 159 18.88 19.41 -8.78
CA ILE A 159 17.69 19.63 -7.96
C ILE A 159 16.89 18.33 -7.94
N VAL A 160 16.54 17.85 -6.75
CA VAL A 160 15.54 16.80 -6.57
C VAL A 160 14.30 17.46 -5.99
N TYR A 161 13.21 17.40 -6.74
CA TYR A 161 11.92 17.91 -6.32
C TYR A 161 10.99 16.77 -5.92
N LEU A 162 10.38 16.85 -4.75
CA LEU A 162 9.36 15.89 -4.31
C LEU A 162 8.02 16.60 -4.10
N CYS A 163 7.05 16.24 -4.94
CA CYS A 163 5.66 16.65 -4.79
C CYS A 163 4.85 15.59 -4.05
N ARG A 164 3.65 15.97 -3.60
CA ARG A 164 2.70 15.08 -2.95
C ARG A 164 1.27 15.52 -3.29
N GLU A 165 0.31 14.62 -3.19
CA GLU A 165 -1.10 14.96 -3.35
C GLU A 165 -1.52 16.17 -2.47
N PRO A 166 -1.98 17.31 -3.04
CA PRO A 166 -2.35 18.51 -2.28
C PRO A 166 -3.35 18.29 -1.14
N LYS A 167 -4.31 17.37 -1.30
CA LYS A 167 -5.25 17.00 -0.22
C LYS A 167 -4.55 16.43 1.01
N ASP A 168 -3.53 15.60 0.82
CA ASP A 168 -2.70 15.08 1.91
C ASP A 168 -1.79 16.16 2.52
N VAL A 169 -1.34 17.10 1.69
CA VAL A 169 -0.47 18.19 2.11
C VAL A 169 -1.19 19.13 3.07
N ILE A 170 -2.44 19.55 2.78
CA ILE A 170 -3.22 20.44 3.66
C ILE A 170 -3.43 19.81 5.04
N VAL A 171 -3.83 18.53 5.10
CA VAL A 171 -3.99 17.82 6.39
C VAL A 171 -2.68 17.73 7.15
N SER A 172 -1.58 17.40 6.46
CA SER A 172 -0.28 17.33 7.11
C SER A 172 0.25 18.69 7.57
N LEU A 173 -0.08 19.77 6.86
CA LEU A 173 0.32 21.13 7.19
C LEU A 173 -0.47 21.66 8.38
N TRP A 174 -1.79 21.48 8.37
CA TRP A 174 -2.68 21.84 9.47
C TRP A 174 -2.26 21.20 10.80
N HIS A 175 -2.08 19.87 10.82
CA HIS A 175 -1.62 19.18 12.02
C HIS A 175 -0.24 19.61 12.48
N PHE A 176 0.67 19.89 11.55
CA PHE A 176 2.02 20.31 11.90
C PHE A 176 2.00 21.68 12.56
N VAL A 177 1.27 22.64 11.96
CA VAL A 177 1.10 24.00 12.50
C VAL A 177 0.53 23.93 13.90
N ASN A 178 -0.61 23.27 14.09
CA ASN A 178 -1.25 23.14 15.41
C ASN A 178 -0.40 22.40 16.45
N LYS A 179 0.63 21.65 16.04
CA LYS A 179 1.56 20.97 16.95
C LYS A 179 2.77 21.84 17.33
N VAL A 180 3.11 22.86 16.53
CA VAL A 180 4.31 23.70 16.75
C VAL A 180 3.97 25.14 17.11
N THR A 181 2.69 25.50 17.10
CA THR A 181 2.17 26.77 17.60
C THR A 181 1.58 26.61 18.99
N ASP A 182 1.48 27.72 19.72
CA ASP A 182 0.83 27.76 21.02
C ASP A 182 -0.67 27.46 20.87
N ASP A 183 -1.32 26.87 21.90
CA ASP A 183 -2.73 26.43 21.84
C ASP A 183 -3.69 27.57 21.46
N ASP A 184 -3.37 28.80 21.88
CA ASP A 184 -4.12 30.03 21.58
C ASP A 184 -4.06 30.44 20.09
N LEU A 185 -3.14 29.85 19.31
CA LEU A 185 -2.97 30.06 17.88
C LEU A 185 -3.44 28.87 17.04
N SER A 186 -4.14 27.90 17.66
CA SER A 186 -4.67 26.75 16.95
C SER A 186 -5.65 27.19 15.85
N LEU A 187 -5.39 26.71 14.63
CA LEU A 187 -6.17 27.04 13.45
C LEU A 187 -7.25 25.98 13.25
N ASP A 188 -8.49 26.40 13.08
CA ASP A 188 -9.59 25.52 12.66
C ASP A 188 -9.35 24.94 11.26
N PHE A 189 -9.75 23.68 11.04
CA PHE A 189 -9.46 22.99 9.79
C PHE A 189 -10.20 23.59 8.60
N ASP A 190 -11.47 23.98 8.74
CA ASP A 190 -12.26 24.55 7.64
C ASP A 190 -11.64 25.88 7.21
N LYS A 191 -11.23 26.71 8.17
CA LYS A 191 -10.51 27.96 7.89
C LYS A 191 -9.16 27.69 7.20
N ALA A 192 -8.39 26.71 7.66
CA ALA A 192 -7.13 26.32 7.04
C ALA A 192 -7.32 25.85 5.59
N PHE A 193 -8.38 25.07 5.35
CA PHE A 193 -8.75 24.55 4.04
C PHE A 193 -9.10 25.68 3.06
N GLU A 194 -9.96 26.62 3.46
CA GLU A 194 -10.33 27.77 2.62
C GLU A 194 -9.10 28.62 2.25
N MET A 195 -8.24 28.90 3.22
CA MET A 195 -6.98 29.61 2.96
C MET A 195 -6.07 28.84 2.00
N PHE A 196 -5.98 27.52 2.15
CA PHE A 196 -5.18 26.69 1.25
C PHE A 196 -5.73 26.68 -0.18
N VAL A 197 -7.05 26.62 -0.35
CA VAL A 197 -7.74 26.72 -1.64
C VAL A 197 -7.51 28.08 -2.30
N ASP A 198 -7.40 29.16 -1.52
CA ASP A 198 -7.00 30.48 -2.03
C ASP A 198 -5.51 30.57 -2.42
N GLY A 199 -4.74 29.49 -2.22
CA GLY A 199 -3.30 29.46 -2.42
C GLY A 199 -2.52 30.13 -1.29
N PHE A 200 -3.19 30.41 -0.17
CA PHE A 200 -2.62 31.11 0.97
C PHE A 200 -2.13 30.14 2.04
N SER A 201 -0.81 29.94 2.08
CA SER A 201 -0.11 29.03 2.98
C SER A 201 1.40 29.28 2.89
N SER A 202 2.21 28.73 3.81
CA SER A 202 3.66 28.94 3.78
C SER A 202 4.27 28.33 2.52
N ALA A 203 5.05 29.12 1.78
CA ALA A 203 5.55 28.84 0.43
C ALA A 203 4.45 28.69 -0.66
N GLY A 204 3.18 29.00 -0.33
CA GLY A 204 2.05 28.96 -1.25
C GLY A 204 2.09 30.07 -2.29
N PRO A 205 1.38 29.91 -3.43
CA PRO A 205 0.47 28.80 -3.73
C PRO A 205 1.17 27.49 -4.16
N ILE A 206 0.59 26.35 -3.79
CA ILE A 206 1.20 25.02 -4.03
C ILE A 206 1.33 24.68 -5.52
N TRP A 207 0.35 25.06 -6.35
CA TRP A 207 0.40 24.81 -7.80
C TRP A 207 1.53 25.58 -8.49
N ASN A 208 1.81 26.82 -8.10
CA ASN A 208 2.97 27.57 -8.62
C ASN A 208 4.28 26.89 -8.23
N HIS A 209 4.35 26.38 -7.00
CA HIS A 209 5.49 25.60 -6.53
C HIS A 209 5.69 24.35 -7.40
N TYR A 210 4.62 23.63 -7.74
CA TYR A 210 4.69 22.38 -8.50
C TYR A 210 5.10 22.66 -9.96
N LEU A 211 4.43 23.61 -10.60
CA LEU A 211 4.67 24.00 -11.99
C LEU A 211 6.08 24.54 -12.20
N GLY A 212 6.60 25.34 -11.28
CA GLY A 212 7.95 25.91 -11.40
C GLY A 212 9.04 24.83 -11.51
N TYR A 213 8.96 23.79 -10.67
CA TYR A 213 9.91 22.67 -10.72
C TYR A 213 9.60 21.68 -11.84
N TRP A 214 8.32 21.44 -12.15
CA TRP A 214 7.91 20.58 -13.26
C TRP A 214 8.41 21.12 -14.61
N ASN A 215 8.18 22.40 -14.89
CA ASN A 215 8.63 23.02 -16.12
C ASN A 215 10.15 22.92 -16.27
N LYS A 216 10.90 23.03 -15.16
CA LYS A 216 12.35 22.86 -15.19
C LYS A 216 12.79 21.42 -15.36
N HIS A 217 12.05 20.46 -14.80
CA HIS A 217 12.26 19.04 -15.06
C HIS A 217 12.12 18.70 -16.54
N VAL A 218 11.06 19.21 -17.20
CA VAL A 218 10.85 19.04 -18.64
C VAL A 218 11.98 19.69 -19.45
N GLU A 219 12.39 20.92 -19.09
CA GLU A 219 13.45 21.64 -19.80
C GLU A 219 14.84 21.00 -19.62
N LYS A 220 15.15 20.53 -18.40
CA LYS A 220 16.48 20.04 -18.01
C LYS A 220 16.38 18.78 -17.12
N PRO A 221 15.94 17.63 -17.65
CA PRO A 221 15.70 16.42 -16.87
C PRO A 221 16.97 15.87 -16.19
N ASP A 222 18.15 16.11 -16.77
CA ASP A 222 19.45 15.73 -16.17
C ASP A 222 19.86 16.61 -14.98
N ARG A 223 19.19 17.75 -14.77
CA ARG A 223 19.47 18.72 -13.71
C ARG A 223 18.36 18.84 -12.69
N VAL A 224 17.12 18.53 -13.06
CA VAL A 224 15.98 18.52 -12.14
C VAL A 224 15.28 17.17 -12.22
N LEU A 225 15.33 16.41 -11.13
CA LEU A 225 14.59 15.16 -10.95
C LEU A 225 13.27 15.47 -10.25
N PHE A 226 12.15 15.21 -10.91
CA PHE A 226 10.82 15.33 -10.31
C PHE A 226 10.34 13.97 -9.80
N LEU A 227 9.95 13.91 -8.53
CA LEU A 227 9.44 12.71 -7.85
C LEU A 227 8.08 13.01 -7.22
N LYS A 228 7.24 11.97 -7.11
CA LYS A 228 5.96 12.02 -6.40
C LYS A 228 6.04 11.11 -5.16
N TYR A 229 5.60 11.63 -4.02
CA TYR A 229 5.63 10.93 -2.74
C TYR A 229 4.91 9.59 -2.80
N ASP A 230 3.75 9.58 -3.45
CA ASP A 230 2.87 8.43 -3.63
C ASP A 230 3.56 7.31 -4.44
N ASP A 231 4.21 7.66 -5.54
CA ASP A 231 4.94 6.71 -6.40
C ASP A 231 6.17 6.13 -5.66
N MET A 232 6.87 6.98 -4.90
CA MET A 232 7.97 6.53 -4.04
C MET A 232 7.48 5.60 -2.93
N MET A 233 6.27 5.79 -2.40
CA MET A 233 5.70 4.89 -1.39
C MET A 233 5.26 3.55 -2.00
N ALA A 234 4.79 3.55 -3.25
CA ALA A 234 4.39 2.35 -3.98
C ALA A 234 5.59 1.49 -4.40
N ASP A 235 6.69 2.10 -4.87
CA ASP A 235 7.95 1.41 -5.14
C ASP A 235 9.14 2.18 -4.54
N PRO A 236 9.42 1.98 -3.23
CA PRO A 236 10.54 2.63 -2.57
C PRO A 236 11.89 2.22 -3.16
N THR A 237 12.04 0.96 -3.56
CA THR A 237 13.33 0.41 -4.00
C THR A 237 13.74 0.93 -5.38
N GLY A 238 12.84 0.96 -6.35
CA GLY A 238 13.11 1.51 -7.68
C GLY A 238 13.36 3.02 -7.63
N HIS A 239 12.59 3.75 -6.84
CA HIS A 239 12.81 5.20 -6.66
C HIS A 239 14.11 5.52 -5.91
N VAL A 240 14.54 4.69 -4.96
CA VAL A 240 15.86 4.82 -4.31
C VAL A 240 16.98 4.59 -5.31
N LYS A 241 16.89 3.60 -6.20
CA LYS A 241 17.85 3.39 -7.29
C LYS A 241 17.86 4.58 -8.26
N LYS A 242 16.69 5.10 -8.66
CA LYS A 242 16.54 6.29 -9.51
C LYS A 242 17.20 7.52 -8.88
N LEU A 243 16.94 7.76 -7.59
CA LEU A 243 17.55 8.84 -6.83
C LEU A 243 19.08 8.69 -6.76
N ALA A 244 19.59 7.49 -6.48
CA ALA A 244 21.03 7.22 -6.43
C ALA A 244 21.73 7.48 -7.78
N GLY A 245 21.11 7.09 -8.89
CA GLY A 245 21.60 7.41 -10.23
C GLY A 245 21.69 8.92 -10.47
N PHE A 246 20.64 9.66 -10.12
CA PHE A 246 20.61 11.12 -10.27
C PHE A 246 21.62 11.84 -9.35
N LEU A 247 21.82 11.32 -8.14
CA LEU A 247 22.86 11.77 -7.20
C LEU A 247 24.28 11.41 -7.68
N ARG A 248 24.44 10.70 -8.82
CA ARG A 248 25.71 10.22 -9.39
C ARG A 248 26.48 9.28 -8.47
N VAL A 249 25.72 8.51 -7.69
CA VAL A 249 26.24 7.42 -6.86
C VAL A 249 25.32 6.21 -7.04
N PRO A 250 25.16 5.68 -8.28
CA PRO A 250 24.30 4.52 -8.51
C PRO A 250 24.75 3.33 -7.67
N PHE A 251 23.82 2.46 -7.30
CA PHE A 251 24.15 1.21 -6.63
C PHE A 251 24.83 0.25 -7.62
N THR A 252 25.91 -0.38 -7.17
CA THR A 252 26.57 -1.45 -7.93
C THR A 252 25.76 -2.76 -7.86
N ASP A 253 25.98 -3.68 -8.79
CA ASP A 253 25.34 -5.01 -8.76
C ASP A 253 25.67 -5.77 -7.47
N GLU A 254 26.87 -5.56 -6.92
CA GLU A 254 27.28 -6.11 -5.63
C GLU A 254 26.46 -5.51 -4.47
N GLU A 255 26.30 -4.18 -4.43
CA GLU A 255 25.44 -3.53 -3.43
C GLU A 255 23.98 -3.98 -3.54
N VAL A 256 23.48 -4.17 -4.76
CA VAL A 256 22.12 -4.69 -5.00
C VAL A 256 22.01 -6.14 -4.53
N GLY A 257 22.96 -7.01 -4.89
CA GLY A 257 22.98 -8.41 -4.47
C GLY A 257 23.16 -8.58 -2.95
N ALA A 258 23.83 -7.64 -2.29
CA ALA A 258 24.03 -7.61 -0.84
C ALA A 258 22.85 -7.00 -0.06
N GLY A 259 21.78 -6.56 -0.73
CA GLY A 259 20.58 -6.02 -0.08
C GLY A 259 20.74 -4.59 0.45
N VAL A 260 21.72 -3.82 -0.05
CA VAL A 260 22.00 -2.46 0.42
C VAL A 260 20.82 -1.53 0.14
N VAL A 261 20.15 -1.69 -1.00
CA VAL A 261 19.02 -0.85 -1.41
C VAL A 261 17.84 -1.01 -0.44
N GLU A 262 17.51 -2.25 -0.11
CA GLU A 262 16.44 -2.61 0.83
C GLU A 262 16.77 -2.09 2.23
N GLU A 263 18.05 -2.14 2.62
CA GLU A 263 18.50 -1.63 3.91
C GLU A 263 18.44 -0.09 3.98
N VAL A 264 18.77 0.63 2.91
CA VAL A 264 18.55 2.09 2.81
C VAL A 264 17.06 2.41 2.99
N VAL A 265 16.17 1.70 2.29
CA VAL A 265 14.72 1.87 2.42
C VAL A 265 14.25 1.59 3.85
N ARG A 266 14.73 0.50 4.46
CA ARG A 266 14.37 0.09 5.82
C ARG A 266 14.84 1.12 6.86
N LEU A 267 16.10 1.57 6.78
CA LEU A 267 16.68 2.55 7.68
C LEU A 267 15.94 3.90 7.61
N CYS A 268 15.60 4.33 6.40
CA CYS A 268 14.91 5.59 6.16
C CYS A 268 13.37 5.50 6.27
N SER A 269 12.82 4.32 6.58
CA SER A 269 11.37 4.13 6.68
C SER A 269 10.76 4.97 7.80
N PHE A 270 9.50 5.37 7.63
CA PHE A 270 8.74 6.07 8.67
C PHE A 270 8.77 5.30 9.99
N GLY A 271 8.54 3.99 9.95
CA GLY A 271 8.49 3.13 11.14
C GLY A 271 9.81 3.08 11.90
N LYS A 272 10.96 3.11 11.20
CA LYS A 272 12.27 3.15 11.84
C LYS A 272 12.57 4.55 12.37
N LEU A 273 12.51 5.58 11.52
CA LEU A 273 12.90 6.94 11.87
C LEU A 273 12.10 7.52 13.03
N SER A 274 10.77 7.32 13.05
CA SER A 274 9.89 7.85 14.10
C SER A 274 10.16 7.29 15.50
N ARG A 275 10.75 6.09 15.60
CA ARG A 275 11.06 5.41 16.87
C ARG A 275 12.49 5.69 17.37
N LEU A 276 13.32 6.38 16.59
CA LEU A 276 14.68 6.70 17.02
C LEU A 276 14.63 7.77 18.13
N PRO A 277 15.40 7.62 19.22
CA PRO A 277 15.37 8.56 20.34
C PRO A 277 15.53 10.03 19.93
N VAL A 278 16.47 10.31 19.01
CA VAL A 278 16.69 11.67 18.48
C VAL A 278 15.45 12.27 17.83
N ASN A 279 14.58 11.45 17.24
CA ASN A 279 13.36 11.88 16.57
C ASN A 279 12.14 11.89 17.49
N SER A 280 12.15 11.11 18.58
CA SER A 280 11.05 11.08 19.55
C SER A 280 11.14 12.22 20.58
N SER A 281 12.35 12.61 21.02
CA SER A 281 12.54 13.62 22.09
C SER A 281 13.47 14.78 21.74
N GLY A 282 14.17 14.75 20.62
CA GLY A 282 15.07 15.85 20.22
C GLY A 282 14.32 17.15 19.92
N VAL A 283 14.97 18.29 20.18
CA VAL A 283 14.40 19.64 20.00
C VAL A 283 15.42 20.52 19.31
N VAL A 284 15.01 21.24 18.26
CA VAL A 284 15.90 22.13 17.50
C VAL A 284 15.14 23.40 17.10
N ASP A 285 15.83 24.53 17.13
CA ASP A 285 15.34 25.79 16.55
C ASP A 285 15.43 25.73 15.03
N ARG A 286 14.27 25.54 14.37
CA ARG A 286 14.18 25.44 12.91
C ARG A 286 13.34 26.54 12.26
N ILE A 287 12.66 27.34 13.07
CA ILE A 287 11.75 28.42 12.63
C ILE A 287 12.25 29.78 13.17
N GLY A 288 13.54 29.85 13.56
CA GLY A 288 14.23 31.08 13.95
C GLY A 288 13.65 31.71 15.21
N GLY A 289 13.95 31.09 16.35
CA GLY A 289 13.55 31.51 17.69
C GLY A 289 12.47 30.62 18.33
N ARG A 290 11.94 29.62 17.62
CA ARG A 290 10.96 28.65 18.15
C ARG A 290 11.55 27.24 18.15
N LEU A 291 11.61 26.65 19.33
CA LEU A 291 12.01 25.26 19.54
C LEU A 291 10.94 24.30 18.99
N VAL A 292 11.32 23.46 18.02
CA VAL A 292 10.44 22.45 17.45
C VAL A 292 10.92 21.06 17.86
N TYR A 293 10.03 20.28 18.49
CA TYR A 293 10.28 18.87 18.76
C TYR A 293 10.39 18.08 17.46
N ASN A 294 11.42 17.25 17.32
CA ASN A 294 11.61 16.40 16.14
C ASN A 294 10.41 15.46 15.90
N SER A 295 9.67 15.11 16.97
CA SER A 295 8.46 14.30 16.88
C SER A 295 7.32 14.98 16.11
N ALA A 296 7.38 16.30 15.89
CA ALA A 296 6.41 17.03 15.05
C ALA A 296 6.54 16.68 13.56
N PHE A 297 7.67 16.14 13.11
CA PHE A 297 7.87 15.72 11.72
C PHE A 297 7.32 14.32 11.43
N PHE A 298 6.95 13.55 12.45
CA PHE A 298 6.44 12.19 12.33
C PHE A 298 4.99 12.11 12.83
N ARG A 299 4.04 11.90 11.91
CA ARG A 299 2.60 11.81 12.22
C ARG A 299 2.03 10.42 11.89
N LYS A 300 1.81 10.14 10.60
CA LYS A 300 1.28 8.84 10.14
C LYS A 300 2.13 8.18 9.04
N GLY A 301 2.79 8.97 8.19
CA GLY A 301 3.61 8.42 7.09
C GLY A 301 2.83 7.59 6.08
N LYS A 302 1.53 7.88 5.92
CA LYS A 302 0.61 7.18 5.00
C LYS A 302 0.17 8.13 3.89
N VAL A 303 -0.20 7.58 2.74
CA VAL A 303 -0.91 8.25 1.65
C VAL A 303 -2.42 8.17 1.91
N GLU A 304 -3.18 9.11 1.36
CA GLU A 304 -4.65 9.18 1.44
C GLU A 304 -5.23 9.42 2.84
N ASP A 305 -4.44 9.93 3.78
CA ASP A 305 -4.96 10.25 5.11
C ASP A 305 -5.95 11.43 5.08
N TRP A 306 -5.92 12.23 4.00
CA TRP A 306 -6.91 13.27 3.73
C TRP A 306 -8.36 12.77 3.74
N LYS A 307 -8.61 11.50 3.42
CA LYS A 307 -9.95 10.86 3.45
C LYS A 307 -10.57 10.88 4.86
N ASN A 308 -9.76 11.03 5.90
CA ASN A 308 -10.22 11.10 7.29
C ASN A 308 -10.61 12.53 7.74
N TYR A 309 -10.34 13.56 6.94
CA TYR A 309 -10.48 14.97 7.35
C TYR A 309 -11.27 15.81 6.34
N LEU A 310 -11.12 15.59 5.04
CA LEU A 310 -11.82 16.37 4.03
C LEU A 310 -13.21 15.76 3.78
N THR A 311 -14.22 16.62 3.74
CA THR A 311 -15.55 16.25 3.24
C THR A 311 -15.50 16.04 1.73
N GLU A 312 -16.55 15.41 1.18
CA GLU A 312 -16.69 15.26 -0.27
C GLU A 312 -16.72 16.63 -0.98
N GLU A 313 -17.34 17.64 -0.37
CA GLU A 313 -17.40 19.00 -0.90
C GLU A 313 -16.00 19.66 -0.93
N MET A 314 -15.26 19.57 0.16
CA MET A 314 -13.87 20.06 0.24
C MET A 314 -12.99 19.37 -0.80
N THR A 315 -13.14 18.05 -0.94
CA THR A 315 -12.39 17.25 -1.92
C THR A 315 -12.64 17.77 -3.33
N LYS A 316 -13.91 17.85 -3.75
CA LYS A 316 -14.29 18.37 -5.08
C LYS A 316 -13.81 19.80 -5.31
N LYS A 317 -13.92 20.66 -4.30
CA LYS A 317 -13.49 22.07 -4.40
C LYS A 317 -11.98 22.18 -4.62
N LEU A 318 -11.18 21.44 -3.86
CA LEU A 318 -9.72 21.47 -4.01
C LEU A 318 -9.28 20.80 -5.32
N ASP A 319 -9.92 19.70 -5.72
CA ASP A 319 -9.64 19.03 -7.00
C ASP A 319 -9.91 19.96 -8.18
N ALA A 320 -11.06 20.63 -8.21
CA ALA A 320 -11.39 21.59 -9.27
C ALA A 320 -10.38 22.74 -9.35
N VAL A 321 -9.93 23.25 -8.20
CA VAL A 321 -8.92 24.32 -8.14
C VAL A 321 -7.57 23.82 -8.63
N VAL A 322 -7.12 22.63 -8.19
CA VAL A 322 -5.86 22.06 -8.65
C VAL A 322 -5.89 21.79 -10.15
N GLU A 323 -6.98 21.22 -10.66
CA GLU A 323 -7.18 20.97 -12.09
C GLU A 323 -7.13 22.29 -12.89
N GLU A 324 -7.87 23.31 -12.46
CA GLU A 324 -7.87 24.62 -13.10
C GLU A 324 -6.46 25.24 -13.11
N LYS A 325 -5.74 25.18 -11.98
CA LYS A 325 -4.43 25.82 -11.83
C LYS A 325 -3.29 25.07 -12.52
N LEU A 326 -3.42 23.75 -12.71
CA LEU A 326 -2.44 22.94 -13.43
C LEU A 326 -2.79 22.79 -14.92
N LYS A 327 -3.97 23.23 -15.36
CA LYS A 327 -4.45 23.12 -16.73
C LYS A 327 -3.42 23.61 -17.76
N GLY A 328 -3.21 22.81 -18.80
CA GLY A 328 -2.27 23.12 -19.89
C GLY A 328 -0.80 22.79 -19.59
N SER A 329 -0.49 22.22 -18.42
CA SER A 329 0.82 21.63 -18.13
C SER A 329 0.83 20.13 -18.42
N GLU A 330 1.98 19.58 -18.82
CA GLU A 330 2.17 18.12 -18.89
C GLU A 330 2.03 17.44 -17.51
N LEU A 331 2.09 18.20 -16.41
CA LEU A 331 1.79 17.70 -15.08
C LEU A 331 0.28 17.46 -14.89
N ALA A 332 -0.57 18.31 -15.47
CA ALA A 332 -2.00 18.04 -15.63
C ALA A 332 -2.25 16.91 -16.63
N ALA A 333 -1.45 16.83 -17.71
CA ALA A 333 -1.50 15.69 -18.60
C ALA A 333 -1.04 14.40 -17.91
N MET A 334 -0.08 14.35 -17.00
CA MET A 334 0.22 13.13 -16.22
C MET A 334 -0.89 12.80 -15.21
N ALA A 335 -1.62 13.82 -14.72
CA ALA A 335 -2.87 13.61 -13.98
C ALA A 335 -4.04 13.15 -14.89
N GLN A 336 -3.97 13.40 -16.21
CA GLN A 336 -4.98 13.04 -17.22
C GLN A 336 -4.58 11.89 -18.17
N VAL A 337 -3.32 11.47 -18.20
CA VAL A 337 -2.76 10.34 -18.97
C VAL A 337 -2.87 9.07 -18.12
N GLN A 338 -3.01 9.23 -16.80
CA GLN A 338 -3.67 8.27 -15.92
C GLN A 338 -5.18 8.11 -16.26
N LEU A 339 -5.80 9.03 -17.02
CA LEU A 339 -7.20 8.89 -17.49
C LEU A 339 -7.28 8.40 -18.95
N GLU A 340 -6.28 8.65 -19.80
CA GLU A 340 -6.34 8.24 -21.22
C GLU A 340 -5.64 6.91 -21.55
N VAL A 341 -4.61 6.48 -20.79
CA VAL A 341 -4.03 5.11 -20.94
C VAL A 341 -4.98 4.05 -20.37
N ASP A 342 -5.81 4.44 -19.39
CA ASP A 342 -6.92 3.65 -18.86
C ASP A 342 -8.11 3.55 -19.84
N SER A 343 -8.16 4.38 -20.89
CA SER A 343 -9.30 4.40 -21.83
C SER A 343 -9.15 3.50 -23.06
N VAL A 344 -7.93 3.01 -23.37
CA VAL A 344 -7.68 2.27 -24.62
C VAL A 344 -7.50 0.75 -24.43
N LEU A 345 -7.34 0.25 -23.19
CA LEU A 345 -7.02 -1.17 -22.99
C LEU A 345 -8.04 -2.08 -22.34
N THR A 346 -9.15 -1.61 -21.78
CA THR A 346 -10.31 -2.48 -21.53
C THR A 346 -11.58 -1.67 -21.32
N GLY A 347 -12.66 -2.04 -22.00
CA GLY A 347 -13.98 -1.49 -21.72
C GLY A 347 -14.37 -1.69 -20.25
N GLU A 348 -14.98 -0.63 -19.70
CA GLU A 348 -15.76 -0.60 -18.45
C GLU A 348 -15.13 -1.28 -17.23
N GLU A 349 -14.36 -0.57 -16.41
CA GLU A 349 -14.31 -0.80 -14.95
C GLU A 349 -13.81 0.46 -14.21
N GLU A 350 -14.58 0.92 -13.21
CA GLU A 350 -14.30 2.06 -12.33
C GLU A 350 -13.00 1.86 -11.52
N ASP A 351 -12.27 2.93 -11.19
CA ASP A 351 -11.10 2.88 -10.29
C ASP A 351 -11.48 2.18 -8.98
N GLU A 352 -11.00 0.95 -8.81
CA GLU A 352 -11.40 0.05 -7.72
C GLU A 352 -11.06 0.62 -6.32
N SER A 353 -10.02 1.45 -6.22
CA SER A 353 -9.60 2.09 -4.97
C SER A 353 -10.53 3.26 -4.58
N LEU A 354 -11.03 3.99 -5.58
CA LEU A 354 -12.09 4.99 -5.43
C LEU A 354 -13.46 4.32 -5.19
N LEU A 355 -13.76 3.21 -5.87
CA LEU A 355 -14.98 2.41 -5.68
C LEU A 355 -15.09 1.97 -4.21
N LEU A 356 -14.02 1.41 -3.66
CA LEU A 356 -13.96 0.88 -2.29
C LEU A 356 -13.84 1.93 -1.19
N SER A 357 -13.48 3.17 -1.52
CA SER A 357 -13.47 4.31 -0.59
C SER A 357 -14.66 5.25 -0.74
N SER A 358 -15.46 5.10 -1.79
CA SER A 358 -16.69 5.86 -2.03
C SER A 358 -17.93 5.27 -1.32
N SER A 359 -18.96 6.11 -1.13
CA SER A 359 -20.32 5.70 -0.73
C SER A 359 -21.13 5.09 -1.88
N LYS A 360 -20.53 4.92 -3.08
CA LYS A 360 -21.24 4.47 -4.30
C LYS A 360 -21.45 2.97 -4.37
N LEU A 361 -20.60 2.18 -3.71
CA LEU A 361 -20.79 0.73 -3.64
C LEU A 361 -22.12 0.43 -2.96
N GLN A 362 -22.92 -0.44 -3.59
CA GLN A 362 -24.12 -0.94 -2.94
C GLN A 362 -23.71 -1.62 -1.64
N THR A 363 -24.33 -1.17 -0.56
CA THR A 363 -24.12 -1.72 0.77
C THR A 363 -25.39 -2.40 1.24
N ARG A 364 -25.21 -3.45 2.03
CA ARG A 364 -26.33 -4.16 2.66
C ARG A 364 -25.90 -4.61 4.04
N GLU A 365 -26.83 -4.60 4.99
CA GLU A 365 -26.61 -5.24 6.28
C GLU A 365 -26.26 -6.72 6.01
N GLY A 366 -25.02 -7.07 6.30
CA GLY A 366 -24.48 -8.41 6.09
C GLY A 366 -24.65 -9.27 7.34
N TRP A 367 -23.74 -10.22 7.50
CA TRP A 367 -23.85 -11.19 8.59
C TRP A 367 -23.40 -10.56 9.91
N TRP A 368 -22.17 -10.06 9.98
CA TRP A 368 -21.58 -9.44 11.19
C TRP A 368 -21.22 -7.96 11.02
N THR A 369 -21.28 -7.46 9.80
CA THR A 369 -20.99 -6.09 9.43
C THR A 369 -21.75 -5.75 8.16
N THR A 370 -21.73 -4.48 7.77
CA THR A 370 -22.23 -4.06 6.46
C THR A 370 -21.31 -4.62 5.38
N PHE A 371 -21.88 -5.37 4.45
CA PHE A 371 -21.16 -5.84 3.27
C PHE A 371 -21.24 -4.83 2.14
N VAL A 372 -20.21 -4.82 1.29
CA VAL A 372 -20.15 -4.07 0.04
C VAL A 372 -20.30 -5.05 -1.12
N LEU A 373 -21.02 -4.64 -2.16
CA LEU A 373 -21.13 -5.41 -3.41
C LEU A 373 -20.00 -4.99 -4.37
N TYR A 374 -18.87 -5.69 -4.30
CA TYR A 374 -17.67 -5.39 -5.09
C TYR A 374 -17.58 -6.34 -6.30
N HIS A 375 -17.64 -5.80 -7.53
CA HIS A 375 -17.75 -6.54 -8.81
C HIS A 375 -18.74 -7.72 -8.74
N GLY A 376 -19.95 -7.45 -8.25
CA GLY A 376 -21.03 -8.44 -8.15
C GLY A 376 -20.86 -9.45 -7.01
N CYS A 377 -19.92 -9.23 -6.08
CA CYS A 377 -19.68 -10.10 -4.94
C CYS A 377 -19.82 -9.36 -3.60
N TRP A 378 -20.64 -9.91 -2.71
CA TRP A 378 -20.82 -9.44 -1.35
C TRP A 378 -19.64 -9.85 -0.49
N MET A 379 -18.98 -8.88 0.13
CA MET A 379 -17.90 -9.15 1.08
C MET A 379 -17.78 -8.00 2.08
N ASP A 380 -17.02 -8.23 3.15
CA ASP A 380 -16.66 -7.16 4.06
C ASP A 380 -15.73 -6.15 3.35
N ARG A 381 -15.76 -4.88 3.76
CA ARG A 381 -14.97 -3.82 3.10
C ARG A 381 -13.46 -4.08 3.18
N GLU A 382 -12.97 -4.62 4.29
CA GLU A 382 -11.57 -4.98 4.48
C GLU A 382 -11.16 -6.11 3.51
N ALA A 383 -12.01 -7.13 3.34
CA ALA A 383 -11.82 -8.16 2.32
C ALA A 383 -11.79 -7.56 0.92
N ALA A 384 -12.70 -6.65 0.58
CA ALA A 384 -12.75 -6.02 -0.73
C ALA A 384 -11.49 -5.16 -1.02
N MET A 385 -11.02 -4.38 -0.05
CA MET A 385 -9.75 -3.66 -0.12
C MET A 385 -8.56 -4.62 -0.30
N SER A 386 -8.56 -5.74 0.43
CA SER A 386 -7.52 -6.76 0.29
C SER A 386 -7.52 -7.37 -1.12
N VAL A 387 -8.70 -7.70 -1.65
CA VAL A 387 -8.87 -8.26 -2.99
C VAL A 387 -8.39 -7.31 -4.08
N SER A 388 -8.74 -6.02 -4.00
CA SER A 388 -8.27 -5.01 -4.95
C SER A 388 -6.74 -4.86 -4.91
N LEU A 389 -6.14 -4.84 -3.71
CA LEU A 389 -4.68 -4.83 -3.57
C LEU A 389 -4.02 -6.07 -4.17
N VAL A 390 -4.61 -7.25 -3.97
CA VAL A 390 -4.12 -8.49 -4.58
C VAL A 390 -4.19 -8.43 -6.11
N ARG A 391 -5.32 -7.97 -6.66
CA ARG A 391 -5.47 -7.78 -8.12
C ARG A 391 -4.40 -6.86 -8.70
N ALA A 392 -4.08 -5.78 -8.00
CA ALA A 392 -3.13 -4.78 -8.46
C ALA A 392 -1.65 -5.18 -8.24
N GLN A 393 -1.32 -5.89 -7.16
CA GLN A 393 0.07 -6.02 -6.70
C GLN A 393 0.59 -7.46 -6.65
N PHE A 394 -0.28 -8.48 -6.69
CA PHE A 394 0.19 -9.86 -6.63
C PHE A 394 0.92 -10.22 -7.94
N VAL A 395 2.16 -10.67 -7.81
CA VAL A 395 2.99 -11.12 -8.93
C VAL A 395 2.96 -12.65 -9.00
N PRO A 396 2.08 -13.26 -9.83
CA PRO A 396 2.09 -14.70 -10.04
C PRO A 396 3.35 -15.16 -10.76
N ARG A 397 3.71 -16.42 -10.52
CA ARG A 397 4.71 -17.19 -11.26
C ARG A 397 3.98 -18.21 -12.13
N ASP A 398 4.58 -18.57 -13.26
CA ASP A 398 4.03 -19.55 -14.19
C ASP A 398 3.83 -20.94 -13.57
N ASP A 399 4.61 -21.26 -12.54
CA ASP A 399 4.55 -22.51 -11.80
C ASP A 399 3.64 -22.49 -10.56
N ASP A 400 2.97 -21.37 -10.26
CA ASP A 400 2.05 -21.25 -9.14
C ASP A 400 0.81 -22.15 -9.31
N VAL A 401 0.29 -22.60 -8.16
CA VAL A 401 -0.93 -23.37 -8.06
C VAL A 401 -1.88 -22.72 -7.05
N LEU A 402 -3.05 -22.29 -7.51
CA LEU A 402 -4.09 -21.70 -6.67
C LEU A 402 -5.11 -22.75 -6.23
N LEU A 403 -5.35 -22.84 -4.92
CA LEU A 403 -6.41 -23.63 -4.29
C LEU A 403 -7.58 -22.70 -3.97
N ALA A 404 -8.55 -22.65 -4.89
CA ALA A 404 -9.70 -21.77 -4.83
C ALA A 404 -10.90 -22.48 -4.19
N THR A 405 -11.55 -21.81 -3.25
CA THR A 405 -12.77 -22.34 -2.61
C THR A 405 -13.71 -21.20 -2.24
N TYR A 406 -15.02 -21.36 -2.41
CA TYR A 406 -15.94 -20.53 -1.65
C TYR A 406 -15.72 -20.79 -0.14
N PRO A 407 -15.78 -19.78 0.75
CA PRO A 407 -15.57 -20.00 2.17
C PRO A 407 -16.37 -21.20 2.70
N LYS A 408 -15.71 -22.05 3.50
CA LYS A 408 -16.29 -23.24 4.14
C LYS A 408 -16.61 -24.43 3.22
N CYS A 409 -16.17 -24.42 1.96
CA CYS A 409 -16.28 -25.56 1.04
C CYS A 409 -15.21 -26.67 1.23
N GLY A 410 -14.41 -26.63 2.31
CA GLY A 410 -13.39 -27.65 2.58
C GLY A 410 -11.94 -27.20 2.38
N THR A 411 -11.69 -25.90 2.38
CA THR A 411 -10.37 -25.26 2.16
C THR A 411 -9.26 -25.86 3.02
N THR A 412 -9.49 -26.07 4.32
CA THR A 412 -8.50 -26.66 5.23
C THR A 412 -8.07 -28.05 4.78
N TRP A 413 -9.02 -28.87 4.31
CA TRP A 413 -8.76 -30.22 3.85
C TRP A 413 -8.04 -30.22 2.50
N LEU A 414 -8.48 -29.38 1.56
CA LEU A 414 -7.81 -29.21 0.27
C LEU A 414 -6.36 -28.74 0.43
N LYS A 415 -6.11 -27.76 1.30
CA LYS A 415 -4.75 -27.28 1.61
C LYS A 415 -3.87 -28.39 2.18
N ALA A 416 -4.39 -29.18 3.12
CA ALA A 416 -3.65 -30.30 3.72
C ALA A 416 -3.30 -31.36 2.67
N LEU A 417 -4.29 -31.80 1.88
CA LEU A 417 -4.08 -32.79 0.83
C LEU A 417 -3.11 -32.31 -0.23
N ALA A 418 -3.29 -31.09 -0.74
CA ALA A 418 -2.43 -30.54 -1.77
C ALA A 418 -0.98 -30.39 -1.28
N PHE A 419 -0.78 -29.90 -0.05
CA PHE A 419 0.55 -29.79 0.54
C PHE A 419 1.22 -31.16 0.71
N ALA A 420 0.51 -32.13 1.30
CA ALA A 420 1.04 -33.47 1.51
C ALA A 420 1.40 -34.15 0.17
N VAL A 421 0.54 -34.01 -0.85
CA VAL A 421 0.79 -34.55 -2.18
C VAL A 421 2.02 -33.91 -2.83
N THR A 422 2.14 -32.58 -2.86
CA THR A 422 3.23 -31.91 -3.57
C THR A 422 4.57 -31.98 -2.84
N ASN A 423 4.57 -32.15 -1.51
CA ASN A 423 5.78 -32.14 -0.70
C ASN A 423 6.19 -33.51 -0.15
N ARG A 424 5.50 -34.61 -0.49
CA ARG A 424 5.79 -35.96 0.04
C ARG A 424 7.24 -36.44 -0.18
N PHE A 425 7.94 -35.93 -1.19
CA PHE A 425 9.36 -36.25 -1.43
C PHE A 425 10.29 -35.56 -0.42
N ARG A 426 9.90 -34.39 0.08
CA ARG A 426 10.64 -33.60 1.08
C ARG A 426 10.21 -33.94 2.51
N HIS A 427 8.94 -34.31 2.66
CA HIS A 427 8.29 -34.66 3.90
C HIS A 427 7.56 -35.99 3.70
N PRO A 428 8.27 -37.13 3.84
CA PRO A 428 7.67 -38.45 3.69
C PRO A 428 6.45 -38.62 4.61
N VAL A 429 5.43 -39.32 4.13
CA VAL A 429 4.25 -39.67 4.94
C VAL A 429 4.33 -41.09 5.51
N VAL A 430 5.18 -41.94 4.92
CA VAL A 430 5.48 -43.31 5.38
C VAL A 430 6.97 -43.44 5.70
N GLY A 431 7.32 -44.43 6.53
CA GLY A 431 8.72 -44.77 6.83
C GLY A 431 9.45 -43.75 7.70
N ALA A 432 10.78 -43.70 7.58
CA ALA A 432 11.62 -42.79 8.34
C ALA A 432 11.33 -41.32 7.94
N GLY A 433 11.06 -40.46 8.91
CA GLY A 433 10.71 -39.05 8.71
C GLY A 433 9.20 -38.75 8.69
N ALA A 434 8.32 -39.75 8.66
CA ALA A 434 6.87 -39.55 8.73
C ALA A 434 6.40 -38.84 10.02
N GLY A 435 7.13 -39.03 11.12
CA GLY A 435 6.87 -38.37 12.40
C GLY A 435 7.16 -36.86 12.40
N ASP A 436 7.92 -36.37 11.43
CA ASP A 436 8.36 -34.96 11.32
C ASP A 436 7.57 -34.19 10.27
N HIS A 437 6.49 -34.77 9.72
CA HIS A 437 5.71 -34.15 8.66
C HIS A 437 5.12 -32.80 9.14
N PRO A 438 5.26 -31.68 8.38
CA PRO A 438 4.87 -30.34 8.82
C PRO A 438 3.40 -30.21 9.27
N LEU A 439 2.48 -30.96 8.64
CA LEU A 439 1.07 -31.00 9.06
C LEU A 439 0.85 -31.46 10.52
N LEU A 440 1.82 -32.12 11.16
CA LEU A 440 1.73 -32.55 12.56
C LEU A 440 1.95 -31.39 13.53
N THR A 441 2.67 -30.35 13.11
CA THR A 441 3.11 -29.23 13.96
C THR A 441 2.67 -27.85 13.46
N GLN A 442 2.17 -27.75 12.22
CA GLN A 442 1.71 -26.51 11.59
C GLN A 442 0.28 -26.67 11.03
N SER A 443 -0.50 -25.59 11.01
CA SER A 443 -1.84 -25.64 10.41
C SER A 443 -1.75 -25.70 8.88
N PRO A 444 -2.68 -26.39 8.19
CA PRO A 444 -2.74 -26.35 6.72
C PRO A 444 -2.81 -24.94 6.14
N HIS A 445 -3.38 -23.98 6.88
CA HIS A 445 -3.46 -22.58 6.47
C HIS A 445 -2.13 -21.81 6.56
N ASP A 446 -1.18 -22.30 7.36
CA ASP A 446 0.16 -21.70 7.51
C ASP A 446 1.10 -22.25 6.42
N LEU A 447 0.95 -23.53 6.08
CA LEU A 447 1.71 -24.19 5.02
C LEU A 447 1.29 -23.77 3.61
N VAL A 448 0.02 -23.38 3.45
CA VAL A 448 -0.55 -22.91 2.19
C VAL A 448 -1.23 -21.57 2.46
N PRO A 449 -0.50 -20.43 2.39
CA PRO A 449 -1.04 -19.13 2.71
C PRO A 449 -2.07 -18.67 1.67
N PHE A 450 -2.99 -17.79 2.06
CA PHE A 450 -3.93 -17.19 1.13
C PHE A 450 -3.28 -16.02 0.37
N ILE A 451 -3.72 -15.70 -0.84
CA ILE A 451 -3.24 -14.49 -1.53
C ILE A 451 -3.87 -13.23 -0.95
N GLU A 452 -5.13 -13.31 -0.50
CA GLU A 452 -5.91 -12.17 0.02
C GLU A 452 -6.04 -12.12 1.56
N LEU A 453 -5.51 -13.12 2.29
CA LEU A 453 -5.53 -13.18 3.76
C LEU A 453 -4.13 -13.47 4.36
N PRO A 454 -3.77 -12.86 5.50
CA PRO A 454 -4.49 -11.78 6.20
C PRO A 454 -4.61 -10.53 5.31
N PHE A 455 -5.51 -9.62 5.67
CA PHE A 455 -5.85 -8.53 4.75
C PHE A 455 -4.61 -7.71 4.35
N ARG A 456 -4.44 -7.50 3.04
CA ARG A 456 -3.17 -7.01 2.46
C ARG A 456 -2.89 -5.54 2.69
N HIS A 457 -3.91 -4.76 3.04
CA HIS A 457 -3.74 -3.39 3.54
C HIS A 457 -3.19 -3.36 4.99
N ILE A 458 -3.26 -4.48 5.72
CA ILE A 458 -2.68 -4.65 7.08
C ILE A 458 -1.31 -5.34 6.98
N GLN A 459 -1.20 -6.41 6.19
CA GLN A 459 0.02 -7.21 6.02
C GLN A 459 0.41 -7.33 4.53
N PRO A 460 1.45 -6.61 4.08
CA PRO A 460 1.84 -6.56 2.67
C PRO A 460 2.21 -7.92 2.06
N LEU A 461 2.08 -8.02 0.73
CA LEU A 461 2.27 -9.26 -0.05
C LEU A 461 3.69 -9.83 -0.06
N ALA A 462 4.71 -9.05 0.33
CA ALA A 462 6.12 -9.43 0.23
C ALA A 462 6.47 -10.80 0.88
N ALA A 463 5.70 -11.24 1.88
CA ALA A 463 5.88 -12.55 2.50
C ALA A 463 5.62 -13.72 1.53
N LEU A 464 4.74 -13.55 0.54
CA LEU A 464 4.44 -14.58 -0.46
C LEU A 464 5.55 -14.71 -1.52
N ASP A 465 6.34 -13.66 -1.72
CA ASP A 465 7.45 -13.66 -2.67
C ASP A 465 8.66 -14.43 -2.14
N ALA A 466 8.80 -14.52 -0.82
CA ALA A 466 9.84 -15.33 -0.18
C ALA A 466 9.58 -16.85 -0.26
N LEU A 467 8.38 -17.29 -0.65
CA LEU A 467 8.06 -18.71 -0.75
C LEU A 467 8.80 -19.37 -1.94
N PRO A 468 9.33 -20.59 -1.75
CA PRO A 468 9.98 -21.32 -2.83
C PRO A 468 8.95 -21.72 -3.91
N SER A 469 9.41 -21.71 -5.15
CA SER A 469 8.64 -22.22 -6.29
C SER A 469 8.71 -23.76 -6.37
N PRO A 470 7.65 -24.44 -6.85
CA PRO A 470 6.33 -23.88 -7.17
C PRO A 470 5.54 -23.52 -5.90
N ARG A 471 4.85 -22.37 -5.91
CA ARG A 471 4.06 -21.96 -4.73
C ARG A 471 2.68 -22.61 -4.77
N LEU A 472 2.29 -23.17 -3.63
CA LEU A 472 0.92 -23.59 -3.36
C LEU A 472 0.25 -22.47 -2.54
N LEU A 473 -0.79 -21.85 -3.10
CA LEU A 473 -1.46 -20.68 -2.52
C LEU A 473 -2.96 -20.90 -2.47
N GLY A 474 -3.64 -20.39 -1.46
CA GLY A 474 -5.10 -20.45 -1.33
C GLY A 474 -5.78 -19.16 -1.77
N THR A 475 -7.06 -19.24 -2.14
CA THR A 475 -7.90 -18.06 -2.32
C THR A 475 -9.39 -18.35 -2.12
N HIS A 476 -10.12 -17.35 -1.64
CA HIS A 476 -11.58 -17.26 -1.60
C HIS A 476 -12.14 -16.33 -2.69
N MET A 477 -11.30 -15.80 -3.57
CA MET A 477 -11.74 -14.90 -4.63
C MET A 477 -12.54 -15.69 -5.69
N PRO A 478 -13.65 -15.13 -6.21
CA PRO A 478 -14.31 -15.68 -7.39
C PRO A 478 -13.39 -15.54 -8.61
N HIS A 479 -13.57 -16.40 -9.61
CA HIS A 479 -12.63 -16.51 -10.73
C HIS A 479 -12.39 -15.17 -11.44
N HIS A 480 -13.45 -14.38 -11.71
CA HIS A 480 -13.33 -13.09 -12.39
C HIS A 480 -12.59 -12.03 -11.56
N LEU A 481 -12.47 -12.24 -10.25
CA LEU A 481 -11.69 -11.37 -9.38
C LEU A 481 -10.22 -11.77 -9.26
N LEU A 482 -9.79 -12.94 -9.76
CA LEU A 482 -8.37 -13.32 -9.73
C LEU A 482 -7.49 -12.28 -10.47
N PRO A 483 -6.24 -12.05 -10.03
CA PRO A 483 -5.33 -11.15 -10.73
C PRO A 483 -5.20 -11.54 -12.21
N PRO A 484 -5.34 -10.61 -13.18
CA PRO A 484 -5.37 -10.93 -14.61
C PRO A 484 -4.19 -11.79 -15.07
N ARG A 485 -3.01 -11.51 -14.51
CA ARG A 485 -1.76 -12.21 -14.82
C ARG A 485 -1.75 -13.69 -14.42
N VAL A 486 -2.62 -14.14 -13.51
CA VAL A 486 -2.83 -15.57 -13.21
C VAL A 486 -3.36 -16.30 -14.46
N ASN A 487 -4.21 -15.63 -15.23
CA ASN A 487 -4.73 -16.13 -16.50
C ASN A 487 -3.70 -16.09 -17.62
N GLU A 488 -3.00 -14.97 -17.76
CA GLU A 488 -1.97 -14.80 -18.80
C GLU A 488 -0.84 -15.81 -18.69
N LEU A 489 -0.40 -16.14 -17.47
CA LEU A 489 0.67 -17.11 -17.23
C LEU A 489 0.19 -18.57 -17.25
N GLY A 490 -1.11 -18.83 -17.36
CA GLY A 490 -1.63 -20.18 -17.36
C GLY A 490 -1.46 -20.90 -16.02
N CYS A 491 -1.46 -20.18 -14.89
CA CYS A 491 -1.32 -20.77 -13.55
C CYS A 491 -2.40 -21.83 -13.33
N ARG A 492 -2.05 -22.93 -12.66
CA ARG A 492 -3.00 -24.02 -12.39
C ARG A 492 -3.93 -23.67 -11.24
N ILE A 493 -5.19 -24.05 -11.35
CA ILE A 493 -6.22 -23.78 -10.34
C ILE A 493 -6.91 -25.09 -9.96
N VAL A 494 -7.03 -25.36 -8.66
CA VAL A 494 -7.94 -26.39 -8.14
C VAL A 494 -9.09 -25.69 -7.44
N TYR A 495 -10.31 -25.90 -7.93
CA TYR A 495 -11.53 -25.41 -7.31
C TYR A 495 -12.25 -26.53 -6.57
N LEU A 496 -12.62 -26.30 -5.31
CA LEU A 496 -13.44 -27.25 -4.54
C LEU A 496 -14.84 -26.68 -4.26
N TYR A 497 -15.82 -27.30 -4.89
CA TYR A 497 -17.24 -27.10 -4.68
C TYR A 497 -17.75 -27.94 -3.51
N ARG A 498 -18.75 -27.43 -2.78
CA ARG A 498 -19.48 -28.17 -1.77
C ARG A 498 -20.94 -27.77 -1.81
N GLU A 499 -21.81 -28.72 -1.47
CA GLU A 499 -23.26 -28.52 -1.36
C GLU A 499 -23.63 -27.24 -0.57
N PRO A 500 -24.30 -26.24 -1.19
CA PRO A 500 -24.68 -24.96 -0.58
C PRO A 500 -25.43 -25.09 0.75
N LYS A 501 -26.29 -26.10 0.88
CA LYS A 501 -26.99 -26.39 2.15
C LYS A 501 -26.02 -26.69 3.30
N ASP A 502 -24.96 -27.46 3.05
CA ASP A 502 -23.91 -27.71 4.06
C ASP A 502 -23.02 -26.47 4.30
N VAL A 503 -22.80 -25.66 3.25
CA VAL A 503 -21.98 -24.45 3.31
C VAL A 503 -22.61 -23.39 4.20
N VAL A 504 -23.92 -23.13 4.08
CA VAL A 504 -24.60 -22.13 4.94
C VAL A 504 -24.53 -22.52 6.42
N ILE A 505 -24.75 -23.80 6.77
CA ILE A 505 -24.61 -24.30 8.15
C ILE A 505 -23.17 -24.12 8.64
N SER A 506 -22.19 -24.49 7.81
CA SER A 506 -20.79 -24.37 8.20
C SER A 506 -20.33 -22.92 8.34
N THR A 507 -20.91 -22.00 7.58
CA THR A 507 -20.59 -20.56 7.63
C THR A 507 -21.20 -19.95 8.89
N TRP A 508 -22.46 -20.23 9.17
CA TRP A 508 -23.18 -19.74 10.35
C TRP A 508 -22.47 -20.12 11.66
N HIS A 509 -22.20 -21.41 11.85
CA HIS A 509 -21.47 -21.86 13.04
C HIS A 509 -20.07 -21.27 13.16
N PHE A 510 -19.38 -21.08 12.03
CA PHE A 510 -18.03 -20.54 12.06
C PHE A 510 -18.03 -19.07 12.46
N MET A 511 -18.88 -18.24 11.85
CA MET A 511 -18.93 -16.80 12.13
C MET A 511 -19.34 -16.52 13.59
N ASN A 512 -20.35 -17.23 14.11
CA ASN A 512 -20.75 -17.12 15.52
C ASN A 512 -19.66 -17.60 16.51
N LYS A 513 -18.67 -18.38 16.04
CA LYS A 513 -17.56 -18.87 16.89
C LYS A 513 -16.34 -17.95 16.86
N VAL A 514 -16.09 -17.24 15.76
CA VAL A 514 -14.81 -16.53 15.54
C VAL A 514 -14.89 -15.02 15.64
N ILE A 515 -16.09 -14.45 15.67
CA ILE A 515 -16.28 -13.00 15.79
C ILE A 515 -16.75 -12.70 17.20
N ASP A 516 -15.88 -12.08 17.99
CA ASP A 516 -16.18 -11.74 19.39
C ASP A 516 -17.31 -10.71 19.48
N GLY A 517 -18.24 -10.94 20.41
CA GLY A 517 -19.40 -10.06 20.62
C GLY A 517 -20.46 -10.13 19.52
N PHE A 518 -20.31 -11.02 18.53
CA PHE A 518 -21.25 -11.21 17.43
C PHE A 518 -22.07 -12.49 17.60
N SER A 519 -23.36 -12.40 17.27
CA SER A 519 -24.22 -13.56 17.06
C SER A 519 -25.29 -13.19 16.03
N ILE A 520 -25.48 -14.03 15.02
CA ILE A 520 -26.61 -13.97 14.10
C ILE A 520 -27.48 -15.20 14.26
N ASP A 521 -28.79 -14.98 14.30
CA ASP A 521 -29.77 -16.05 14.26
C ASP A 521 -29.71 -16.82 12.94
N PHE A 522 -30.00 -18.12 12.99
CA PHE A 522 -29.88 -18.97 11.82
C PHE A 522 -30.86 -18.57 10.70
N ASP A 523 -32.10 -18.23 11.02
CA ASP A 523 -33.10 -17.90 10.00
C ASP A 523 -32.68 -16.64 9.23
N LYS A 524 -32.18 -15.62 9.94
CA LYS A 524 -31.64 -14.41 9.31
C LYS A 524 -30.42 -14.71 8.43
N ALA A 525 -29.48 -15.54 8.91
CA ALA A 525 -28.31 -15.93 8.15
C ALA A 525 -28.67 -16.73 6.89
N PHE A 526 -29.67 -17.61 6.99
CA PHE A 526 -30.19 -18.40 5.89
C PHE A 526 -30.83 -17.51 4.81
N GLU A 527 -31.69 -16.56 5.19
CA GLU A 527 -32.31 -15.63 4.24
C GLU A 527 -31.25 -14.76 3.52
N LEU A 528 -30.26 -14.25 4.25
CA LEU A 528 -29.14 -13.52 3.64
C LEU A 528 -28.34 -14.40 2.66
N PHE A 529 -28.14 -15.69 2.98
CA PHE A 529 -27.47 -16.64 2.10
C PHE A 529 -28.26 -16.90 0.83
N VAL A 530 -29.57 -17.12 0.95
CA VAL A 530 -30.48 -17.34 -0.18
C VAL A 530 -30.51 -16.12 -1.12
N ASP A 531 -30.44 -14.92 -0.56
CA ASP A 531 -30.34 -13.67 -1.33
C ASP A 531 -28.95 -13.44 -1.94
N GLY A 532 -27.97 -14.31 -1.65
CA GLY A 532 -26.61 -14.19 -2.13
C GLY A 532 -25.71 -13.26 -1.29
N CYS A 533 -26.27 -12.58 -0.28
CA CYS A 533 -25.55 -11.70 0.63
C CYS A 533 -24.82 -12.52 1.72
N SER A 534 -23.69 -13.10 1.34
CA SER A 534 -22.82 -13.88 2.24
C SER A 534 -21.34 -13.64 1.87
N PRO A 535 -20.36 -14.04 2.69
CA PRO A 535 -18.96 -13.68 2.47
C PRO A 535 -18.41 -14.29 1.16
N PHE A 536 -17.97 -13.44 0.24
CA PHE A 536 -17.61 -13.78 -1.16
C PHE A 536 -18.79 -14.30 -1.99
N GLY A 537 -20.02 -14.08 -1.52
CA GLY A 537 -21.27 -14.48 -2.16
C GLY A 537 -21.63 -13.61 -3.38
N PRO A 538 -22.51 -14.07 -4.26
CA PRO A 538 -23.29 -15.29 -4.15
C PRO A 538 -22.52 -16.56 -4.57
N ILE A 539 -22.80 -17.67 -3.87
CA ILE A 539 -22.11 -18.96 -4.09
C ILE A 539 -22.28 -19.51 -5.52
N TRP A 540 -23.43 -19.29 -6.16
CA TRP A 540 -23.69 -19.77 -7.52
C TRP A 540 -22.84 -19.04 -8.57
N ASN A 541 -22.65 -17.71 -8.46
CA ASN A 541 -21.73 -17.00 -9.36
C ASN A 541 -20.29 -17.47 -9.11
N HIS A 542 -19.94 -17.66 -7.84
CA HIS A 542 -18.62 -18.12 -7.45
C HIS A 542 -18.29 -19.48 -8.06
N CYS A 543 -19.19 -20.47 -7.98
CA CYS A 543 -18.92 -21.79 -8.56
C CYS A 543 -18.99 -21.79 -10.09
N LEU A 544 -19.92 -21.04 -10.71
CA LEU A 544 -20.04 -20.95 -12.16
C LEU A 544 -18.79 -20.41 -12.83
N GLY A 545 -18.17 -19.37 -12.27
CA GLY A 545 -16.94 -18.79 -12.83
C GLY A 545 -15.82 -19.83 -12.97
N TYR A 546 -15.62 -20.66 -11.95
CA TYR A 546 -14.64 -21.76 -11.99
C TYR A 546 -15.09 -22.96 -12.82
N TRP A 547 -16.40 -23.26 -12.84
CA TRP A 547 -16.95 -24.35 -13.66
C TRP A 547 -16.78 -24.06 -15.16
N ASN A 548 -17.14 -22.86 -15.61
CA ASN A 548 -16.98 -22.46 -17.01
C ASN A 548 -15.51 -22.58 -17.44
N LYS A 549 -14.59 -22.14 -16.57
CA LYS A 549 -13.16 -22.26 -16.84
C LYS A 549 -12.63 -23.68 -16.80
N HIS A 550 -13.19 -24.54 -15.97
CA HIS A 550 -12.89 -25.97 -16.02
C HIS A 550 -13.33 -26.61 -17.35
N VAL A 551 -14.49 -26.22 -17.88
CA VAL A 551 -14.98 -26.71 -19.18
C VAL A 551 -14.10 -26.20 -20.34
N GLU A 552 -13.70 -24.94 -20.30
CA GLU A 552 -12.84 -24.32 -21.32
C GLU A 552 -11.39 -24.84 -21.28
N GLU A 553 -10.81 -24.97 -20.09
CA GLU A 553 -9.39 -25.22 -19.86
C GLU A 553 -9.17 -26.35 -18.82
N PRO A 554 -9.61 -27.60 -19.08
CA PRO A 554 -9.64 -28.68 -18.08
C PRO A 554 -8.25 -29.12 -17.59
N ASP A 555 -7.20 -28.91 -18.39
CA ASP A 555 -5.82 -29.19 -17.99
C ASP A 555 -5.23 -28.13 -17.05
N ARG A 556 -5.87 -26.96 -16.97
CA ARG A 556 -5.44 -25.81 -16.17
C ARG A 556 -6.33 -25.57 -14.95
N VAL A 557 -7.64 -25.83 -15.04
CA VAL A 557 -8.59 -25.66 -13.95
C VAL A 557 -9.22 -27.00 -13.61
N LEU A 558 -8.91 -27.54 -12.44
CA LEU A 558 -9.48 -28.78 -11.91
C LEU A 558 -10.66 -28.47 -10.98
N PHE A 559 -11.86 -28.86 -11.39
CA PHE A 559 -13.06 -28.76 -10.56
C PHE A 559 -13.27 -30.07 -9.77
N LEU A 560 -13.39 -29.95 -8.45
CA LEU A 560 -13.65 -31.05 -7.51
C LEU A 560 -14.93 -30.77 -6.71
N LYS A 561 -15.61 -31.85 -6.29
CA LYS A 561 -16.72 -31.78 -5.34
C LYS A 561 -16.30 -32.41 -4.02
N TYR A 562 -16.62 -31.74 -2.92
CA TYR A 562 -16.31 -32.20 -1.57
C TYR A 562 -16.92 -33.58 -1.29
N ASP A 563 -18.15 -33.79 -1.72
CA ASP A 563 -18.91 -35.02 -1.54
C ASP A 563 -18.26 -36.20 -2.29
N ASP A 564 -17.86 -36.01 -3.53
CA ASP A 564 -17.12 -37.01 -4.32
C ASP A 564 -15.76 -37.34 -3.69
N MET A 565 -15.06 -36.31 -3.21
CA MET A 565 -13.80 -36.49 -2.49
C MET A 565 -14.00 -37.27 -1.18
N MET A 566 -15.10 -37.04 -0.46
CA MET A 566 -15.42 -37.78 0.76
C MET A 566 -15.82 -39.24 0.47
N ALA A 567 -16.46 -39.49 -0.67
CA ALA A 567 -16.84 -40.84 -1.11
C ALA A 567 -15.62 -41.66 -1.60
N ASP A 568 -14.69 -41.04 -2.32
CA ASP A 568 -13.43 -41.66 -2.75
C ASP A 568 -12.22 -40.72 -2.54
N PRO A 569 -11.70 -40.63 -1.30
CA PRO A 569 -10.55 -39.76 -1.01
C PRO A 569 -9.29 -40.17 -1.77
N ALA A 570 -9.04 -41.48 -1.91
CA ALA A 570 -7.84 -42.00 -2.54
C ALA A 570 -7.80 -41.70 -4.04
N GLY A 571 -8.89 -41.96 -4.77
CA GLY A 571 -8.99 -41.63 -6.19
C GLY A 571 -8.83 -40.14 -6.45
N HIS A 572 -9.37 -39.27 -5.58
CA HIS A 572 -9.22 -37.83 -5.70
C HIS A 572 -7.81 -37.34 -5.35
N VAL A 573 -7.13 -37.96 -4.39
CA VAL A 573 -5.71 -37.71 -4.12
C VAL A 573 -4.84 -38.09 -5.33
N LYS A 574 -5.13 -39.21 -5.99
CA LYS A 574 -4.47 -39.59 -7.24
C LYS A 574 -4.74 -38.58 -8.36
N LYS A 575 -5.98 -38.09 -8.49
CA LYS A 575 -6.37 -37.05 -9.45
C LYS A 575 -5.60 -35.74 -9.20
N LEU A 576 -5.50 -35.30 -7.95
CA LEU A 576 -4.71 -34.13 -7.53
C LEU A 576 -3.23 -34.30 -7.88
N ALA A 577 -2.63 -35.44 -7.56
CA ALA A 577 -1.22 -35.72 -7.85
C ALA A 577 -0.91 -35.63 -9.35
N LYS A 578 -1.79 -36.19 -10.20
CA LYS A 578 -1.68 -36.07 -11.65
C LYS A 578 -1.76 -34.61 -12.11
N PHE A 579 -2.73 -33.86 -11.60
CA PHE A 579 -2.91 -32.45 -11.96
C PHE A 579 -1.73 -31.56 -11.52
N PHE A 580 -1.17 -31.83 -10.34
CA PHE A 580 0.05 -31.17 -9.86
C PHE A 580 1.32 -31.61 -10.59
N ARG A 581 1.24 -32.55 -11.55
CA ARG A 581 2.37 -33.10 -12.31
C ARG A 581 3.38 -33.85 -11.44
N VAL A 582 2.88 -34.47 -10.36
CA VAL A 582 3.63 -35.33 -9.44
C VAL A 582 2.86 -36.64 -9.22
N PRO A 583 2.53 -37.41 -10.27
CA PRO A 583 1.74 -38.64 -10.14
C PRO A 583 2.42 -39.62 -9.19
N PHE A 584 1.62 -40.43 -8.51
CA PHE A 584 2.18 -41.51 -7.67
C PHE A 584 2.82 -42.58 -8.55
N THR A 585 4.00 -43.06 -8.16
CA THR A 585 4.64 -44.22 -8.80
C THR A 585 4.00 -45.53 -8.34
N ASP A 586 4.23 -46.61 -9.07
CA ASP A 586 3.74 -47.93 -8.67
C ASP A 586 4.32 -48.37 -7.32
N GLU A 587 5.57 -47.97 -7.02
CA GLU A 587 6.20 -48.19 -5.71
C GLU A 587 5.53 -47.39 -4.60
N GLU A 588 5.20 -46.12 -4.84
CA GLU A 588 4.48 -45.29 -3.85
C GLU A 588 3.07 -45.87 -3.57
N VAL A 589 2.39 -46.35 -4.61
CA VAL A 589 1.09 -47.02 -4.48
C VAL A 589 1.23 -48.32 -3.70
N HIS A 590 2.23 -49.16 -4.03
CA HIS A 590 2.46 -50.41 -3.32
C HIS A 590 2.85 -50.20 -1.84
N ALA A 591 3.59 -49.12 -1.55
CA ALA A 591 4.00 -48.73 -0.21
C ALA A 591 2.88 -48.06 0.61
N GLY A 592 1.68 -47.89 0.06
CA GLY A 592 0.54 -47.30 0.76
C GLY A 592 0.66 -45.78 1.01
N VAL A 593 1.49 -45.08 0.23
CA VAL A 593 1.72 -43.63 0.40
C VAL A 593 0.42 -42.86 0.22
N MET A 594 -0.41 -43.25 -0.75
CA MET A 594 -1.68 -42.59 -1.06
C MET A 594 -2.68 -42.69 0.10
N GLU A 595 -2.86 -43.89 0.65
CA GLU A 595 -3.71 -44.17 1.79
C GLU A 595 -3.22 -43.41 3.03
N GLU A 596 -1.90 -43.30 3.19
CA GLU A 596 -1.30 -42.57 4.29
C GLU A 596 -1.48 -41.05 4.17
N VAL A 597 -1.39 -40.48 2.96
CA VAL A 597 -1.77 -39.08 2.70
C VAL A 597 -3.23 -38.84 3.12
N VAL A 598 -4.15 -39.71 2.69
CA VAL A 598 -5.57 -39.62 3.06
C VAL A 598 -5.75 -39.68 4.57
N ARG A 599 -5.07 -40.63 5.24
CA ARG A 599 -5.13 -40.81 6.69
C ARG A 599 -4.58 -39.61 7.45
N LEU A 600 -3.42 -39.09 7.05
CA LEU A 600 -2.75 -37.94 7.66
C LEU A 600 -3.63 -36.68 7.55
N CYS A 601 -4.23 -36.47 6.38
CA CYS A 601 -5.08 -35.31 6.10
C CYS A 601 -6.54 -35.50 6.52
N SER A 602 -6.90 -36.64 7.12
CA SER A 602 -8.27 -36.91 7.56
C SER A 602 -8.74 -35.91 8.63
N PHE A 603 -10.05 -35.64 8.66
CA PHE A 603 -10.66 -34.77 9.68
C PHE A 603 -10.28 -35.22 11.10
N GLU A 604 -10.40 -36.52 11.38
CA GLU A 604 -10.12 -37.12 12.68
C GLU A 604 -8.67 -36.90 13.12
N LYS A 605 -7.71 -37.07 12.20
CA LYS A 605 -6.29 -36.89 12.50
C LYS A 605 -5.99 -35.41 12.70
N LEU A 606 -6.34 -34.56 11.73
CA LEU A 606 -6.01 -33.14 11.77
C LEU A 606 -6.65 -32.43 12.96
N SER A 607 -7.90 -32.72 13.30
CA SER A 607 -8.61 -32.05 14.39
C SER A 607 -8.02 -32.33 15.79
N ARG A 608 -7.32 -33.46 15.96
CA ARG A 608 -6.75 -33.89 17.25
C ARG A 608 -5.32 -33.40 17.48
N LEU A 609 -4.62 -32.93 16.44
CA LEU A 609 -3.27 -32.39 16.58
C LEU A 609 -3.28 -31.14 17.46
N LEU A 610 -2.30 -30.99 18.35
CA LEU A 610 -2.21 -29.87 19.29
C LEU A 610 -2.25 -28.51 18.57
N VAL A 611 -1.53 -28.37 17.46
CA VAL A 611 -1.53 -27.15 16.64
C VAL A 611 -2.94 -26.76 16.17
N ASN A 612 -3.82 -27.73 15.95
CA ASN A 612 -5.17 -27.49 15.45
C ASN A 612 -6.21 -27.43 16.58
N SER A 613 -6.02 -28.17 17.68
CA SER A 613 -6.99 -28.21 18.78
C SER A 613 -6.85 -27.02 19.74
N SER A 614 -5.63 -26.53 19.97
CA SER A 614 -5.35 -25.42 20.90
C SER A 614 -4.58 -24.25 20.29
N GLY A 615 -4.00 -24.39 19.09
CA GLY A 615 -3.25 -23.31 18.44
C GLY A 615 -4.11 -22.07 18.14
N VAL A 616 -3.49 -20.90 18.25
CA VAL A 616 -4.12 -19.60 17.97
C VAL A 616 -3.20 -18.81 17.03
N VAL A 617 -3.74 -18.33 15.92
CA VAL A 617 -2.99 -17.56 14.91
C VAL A 617 -3.85 -16.39 14.47
N ASP A 618 -3.22 -15.22 14.29
CA ASP A 618 -3.88 -14.08 13.66
C ASP A 618 -3.95 -14.31 12.14
N ARG A 619 -5.17 -14.47 11.62
CA ARG A 619 -5.42 -14.82 10.21
C ARG A 619 -6.09 -13.71 9.41
N VAL A 620 -6.55 -12.65 10.08
CA VAL A 620 -7.36 -11.59 9.48
C VAL A 620 -6.73 -10.21 9.74
N GLY A 621 -5.65 -10.13 10.51
CA GLY A 621 -5.00 -8.89 10.90
C GLY A 621 -5.65 -8.36 12.18
N GLU A 622 -4.90 -8.44 13.28
CA GLU A 622 -5.29 -7.98 14.62
C GLU A 622 -6.44 -8.79 15.25
N ARG A 623 -6.78 -9.97 14.71
CA ARG A 623 -7.83 -10.85 15.25
C ARG A 623 -7.33 -12.30 15.40
N PRO A 624 -6.76 -12.65 16.57
CA PRO A 624 -6.32 -14.01 16.85
C PRO A 624 -7.48 -15.01 16.79
N MET A 625 -7.34 -16.07 15.98
CA MET A 625 -8.36 -17.11 15.81
C MET A 625 -7.83 -18.46 16.30
N LYS A 626 -8.65 -19.18 17.08
CA LYS A 626 -8.37 -20.58 17.46
C LYS A 626 -8.44 -21.47 16.22
N ASN A 627 -7.40 -22.25 15.95
CA ASN A 627 -7.38 -23.20 14.84
C ASN A 627 -8.50 -24.26 14.95
N SER A 628 -9.00 -24.52 16.16
CA SER A 628 -10.12 -25.43 16.40
C SER A 628 -11.46 -24.90 15.85
N ALA A 629 -11.52 -23.65 15.39
CA ALA A 629 -12.67 -23.13 14.67
C ALA A 629 -12.81 -23.74 13.26
N PHE A 630 -11.73 -24.24 12.65
CA PHE A 630 -11.76 -24.88 11.33
C PHE A 630 -12.30 -26.32 11.36
N PHE A 631 -12.36 -26.94 12.54
CA PHE A 631 -12.77 -28.32 12.72
C PHE A 631 -14.10 -28.40 13.50
N ARG A 632 -15.20 -28.70 12.79
CA ARG A 632 -16.55 -28.82 13.39
C ARG A 632 -17.07 -30.26 13.37
N LYS A 633 -17.44 -30.76 12.19
CA LYS A 633 -17.95 -32.14 12.01
C LYS A 633 -17.30 -32.90 10.87
N GLY A 634 -16.90 -32.22 9.78
CA GLY A 634 -16.25 -32.86 8.63
C GLY A 634 -17.11 -33.92 7.92
N LYS A 635 -18.43 -33.69 7.85
CA LYS A 635 -19.41 -34.63 7.27
C LYS A 635 -20.22 -33.97 6.18
N VAL A 636 -20.66 -34.77 5.21
CA VAL A 636 -21.66 -34.46 4.20
C VAL A 636 -23.05 -34.62 4.80
N GLY A 637 -23.98 -33.72 4.44
CA GLY A 637 -25.40 -33.84 4.78
C GLY A 637 -25.76 -33.39 6.20
N ASP A 638 -24.88 -32.64 6.88
CA ASP A 638 -25.18 -32.13 8.22
C ASP A 638 -26.29 -31.08 8.21
N TRP A 639 -26.57 -30.49 7.05
CA TRP A 639 -27.71 -29.60 6.82
C TRP A 639 -29.06 -30.20 7.21
N ASN A 640 -29.24 -31.53 7.12
CA ASN A 640 -30.48 -32.21 7.54
C ASN A 640 -30.80 -32.03 9.04
N ASN A 641 -29.80 -31.67 9.85
CA ASN A 641 -29.98 -31.45 11.29
C ASN A 641 -30.42 -30.02 11.64
N TYR A 642 -30.46 -29.11 10.65
CA TYR A 642 -30.66 -27.68 10.88
C TYR A 642 -31.70 -27.06 9.95
N LEU A 643 -31.72 -27.43 8.67
CA LEU A 643 -32.69 -26.91 7.71
C LEU A 643 -34.02 -27.63 7.85
N THR A 644 -35.11 -26.86 7.82
CA THR A 644 -36.44 -27.42 7.56
C THR A 644 -36.53 -27.88 6.09
N GLU A 645 -37.50 -28.73 5.79
CA GLU A 645 -37.76 -29.17 4.41
C GLU A 645 -38.08 -27.97 3.49
N GLU A 646 -38.78 -26.96 4.02
CA GLU A 646 -39.09 -25.73 3.29
C GLU A 646 -37.84 -24.90 2.97
N MET A 647 -36.94 -24.73 3.93
CA MET A 647 -35.66 -24.05 3.71
C MET A 647 -34.79 -24.79 2.70
N ALA A 648 -34.68 -26.12 2.83
CA ALA A 648 -33.92 -26.93 1.89
C ALA A 648 -34.45 -26.78 0.46
N LYS A 649 -35.77 -26.95 0.26
CA LYS A 649 -36.42 -26.75 -1.05
C LYS A 649 -36.25 -25.34 -1.60
N LYS A 650 -36.32 -24.32 -0.75
CA LYS A 650 -36.13 -22.91 -1.14
C LYS A 650 -34.72 -22.69 -1.69
N LEU A 651 -33.69 -23.18 -0.98
CA LEU A 651 -32.31 -23.05 -1.45
C LEU A 651 -32.06 -23.90 -2.70
N ASP A 652 -32.59 -25.12 -2.76
CA ASP A 652 -32.49 -25.99 -3.95
C ASP A 652 -33.08 -25.30 -5.18
N ALA A 653 -34.28 -24.75 -5.08
CA ALA A 653 -34.94 -24.03 -6.17
C ALA A 653 -34.10 -22.84 -6.67
N VAL A 654 -33.48 -22.07 -5.75
CA VAL A 654 -32.61 -20.95 -6.12
C VAL A 654 -31.35 -21.44 -6.82
N ILE A 655 -30.68 -22.47 -6.31
CA ILE A 655 -29.47 -22.99 -6.93
C ILE A 655 -29.77 -23.63 -8.29
N GLU A 656 -30.84 -24.42 -8.40
CA GLU A 656 -31.29 -24.99 -9.67
C GLU A 656 -31.60 -23.91 -10.72
N GLU A 657 -32.30 -22.84 -10.33
CA GLU A 657 -32.58 -21.71 -11.20
C GLU A 657 -31.27 -21.04 -11.69
N LYS A 658 -30.35 -20.73 -10.77
CA LYS A 658 -29.12 -19.99 -11.08
C LYS A 658 -28.08 -20.81 -11.85
N LEU A 659 -28.07 -22.13 -11.68
CA LEU A 659 -27.15 -23.04 -12.38
C LEU A 659 -27.76 -23.64 -13.65
N LYS A 660 -29.02 -23.35 -13.95
CA LYS A 660 -29.73 -23.90 -15.11
C LYS A 660 -28.95 -23.62 -16.41
N GLY A 661 -28.71 -24.68 -17.18
CA GLY A 661 -28.02 -24.58 -18.48
C GLY A 661 -26.50 -24.50 -18.41
N SER A 662 -25.89 -24.48 -17.22
CA SER A 662 -24.43 -24.46 -17.06
C SER A 662 -23.74 -25.81 -17.33
N GLY A 663 -24.51 -26.91 -17.33
CA GLY A 663 -23.95 -28.27 -17.35
C GLY A 663 -23.37 -28.73 -16.01
N LEU A 664 -23.33 -27.88 -14.98
CA LEU A 664 -22.99 -28.27 -13.62
C LEU A 664 -24.19 -29.00 -13.01
N THR A 665 -24.19 -30.33 -13.08
CA THR A 665 -25.13 -31.17 -12.34
C THR A 665 -24.68 -31.23 -10.89
N LEU A 666 -25.56 -30.84 -9.96
CA LEU A 666 -25.29 -30.80 -8.52
C LEU A 666 -25.20 -32.20 -7.92
#